data_AF-A0A0D2HQ71-F1
#
_entry.id   AF-A0A0D2HQ71-F1
#
_cell.length_a   1.000
_cell.length_b   1.000
_cell.length_c   1.000
_cell.angle_alpha   90.00
_cell.angle_beta   90.00
_cell.angle_gamma   90.00
#
_symmetry.space_group_name_H-M   'P 1'
#
loop_
_entity.id
_entity.type
_entity.pdbx_description
1 polymer ?
#
loop_
_entity_poly.entity_id
_entity_poly.type
_entity_poly.pdbx_seq_one_letter_code
_entity_poly.pdbx_strand_id
1 'polypeptide(L)'
;MAQSSTYPPRLRPRRGSRVHYPNNDDSDSDGVAEFALKPRPRRAARRVKTYRESSDDDHDDDTPDPSSDESDSQSFPAQSDDRPQRSTRRHVPTQRLSFPLKRKSPPVTRSAAQRLFKSFKRQKPSSSNHNRGQTNAKRSADTLSASSNNRIPPWQQLPYHILVSIMQYAAYPLYGPTSRAQPSINWLCTTGSLCRSFHEASTTALLYSPPLYPSWRAHGLISLLEQVPESLSTDYRRKIRFLDIEVKQLLVKKSGISMDKLISLTPLLQGLRLYSNYDDLTTVIWAQPAAKKFKWSYPTELLGRLEADHLFMRSFEWNGRFQNTTDVLKMAAEAHCRPSFSRLRDLTFLNLSLPEKAKEADVDCAHGFFAEALGRLPELRSLSFRNCGILDEVTMPMLPAGLLDLELTNCPDLTSDALENYLSRGSSLRFLKLDGNQCMDFGFMASLQALCPDLERLEIDMLYIDPTSFRDREPLYDELLPRGRPTWPSHLVTISIENMRQLTQEDAEEFLASLVDSSEHLAQLRRLNIKAILKDASWRDRAKFRQKWLAKLENVFLNTQEPSNIVSKFSKRRPSASQRQSTRIANGHLKKLSLGDNTDESDAPAPKSIQGRCDVVNLVISDQRPAETQYHENDFLDSEPGDDGEWRERNSQHLSNDYAW
;
A
#
# COMPACT_ATOMS: atom_id res chain seq x y z
N MET A 1 -23.74 68.30 14.57
CA MET A 1 -22.54 68.91 15.22
C MET A 1 -21.37 67.97 14.99
N ALA A 2 -20.16 68.49 14.84
CA ALA A 2 -18.96 67.69 14.63
C ALA A 2 -18.14 67.59 15.93
N GLN A 3 -17.41 66.48 16.08
CA GLN A 3 -16.02 66.54 16.53
C GLN A 3 -15.27 65.29 16.07
N SER A 4 -14.00 65.48 15.74
CA SER A 4 -13.09 64.49 15.19
C SER A 4 -11.89 64.30 16.12
N SER A 5 -11.33 63.09 16.15
CA SER A 5 -9.98 62.86 16.67
C SER A 5 -9.34 61.66 15.97
N THR A 6 -8.01 61.65 15.93
CA THR A 6 -7.22 60.88 14.94
C THR A 6 -6.32 59.87 15.64
N TYR A 7 -6.31 58.62 15.18
CA TYR A 7 -5.41 57.58 15.70
C TYR A 7 -4.15 57.41 14.81
N PRO A 8 -2.94 57.38 15.40
CA PRO A 8 -1.70 57.15 14.65
C PRO A 8 -1.40 55.65 14.42
N PRO A 9 -0.58 55.30 13.40
CA PRO A 9 -0.22 53.91 13.11
C PRO A 9 0.72 53.32 14.18
N ARG A 10 0.52 52.04 14.53
CA ARG A 10 1.40 51.31 15.46
C ARG A 10 2.51 50.53 14.73
N LEU A 11 3.72 50.65 15.24
CA LEU A 11 4.93 49.95 14.76
C LEU A 11 4.99 48.49 15.24
N ARG A 12 5.75 47.66 14.52
CA ARG A 12 6.02 46.25 14.87
C ARG A 12 6.94 46.14 16.10
N PRO A 13 6.67 45.26 17.08
CA PRO A 13 7.61 44.98 18.17
C PRO A 13 8.88 44.26 17.67
N ARG A 14 10.06 44.66 18.18
CA ARG A 14 11.31 43.89 18.05
C ARG A 14 11.38 42.80 19.12
N ARG A 15 12.02 41.67 18.83
CA ARG A 15 12.35 40.65 19.85
C ARG A 15 13.36 41.23 20.86
N GLY A 16 13.20 40.90 22.14
CA GLY A 16 14.16 41.21 23.20
C GLY A 16 15.26 40.15 23.33
N SER A 17 16.36 40.51 23.99
CA SER A 17 17.53 39.66 24.20
C SER A 17 17.24 38.46 25.11
N ARG A 18 17.91 37.32 24.87
CA ARG A 18 17.86 36.13 25.75
C ARG A 18 18.91 36.25 26.86
N VAL A 19 18.57 35.74 28.04
CA VAL A 19 19.41 35.82 29.26
C VAL A 19 20.63 34.91 29.16
N HIS A 20 21.76 35.39 29.70
CA HIS A 20 23.04 34.70 29.82
C HIS A 20 23.12 34.04 31.20
N TYR A 21 23.47 32.75 31.26
CA TYR A 21 23.96 32.10 32.48
C TYR A 21 25.50 32.08 32.45
N PRO A 22 26.19 32.36 33.57
CA PRO A 22 27.65 32.23 33.65
C PRO A 22 28.08 30.79 33.92
N ASN A 23 29.21 30.38 33.34
CA ASN A 23 29.99 29.26 33.86
C ASN A 23 30.83 29.76 35.05
N ASN A 24 31.13 28.88 35.99
CA ASN A 24 32.29 29.03 36.86
C ASN A 24 33.40 28.11 36.33
N ASP A 25 34.61 28.64 36.22
CA ASP A 25 35.83 27.85 36.22
C ASP A 25 36.16 27.38 37.65
N ASP A 26 36.92 26.30 37.79
CA ASP A 26 38.12 26.29 38.64
C ASP A 26 39.04 25.11 38.24
N SER A 27 40.31 25.15 38.65
CA SER A 27 41.44 24.52 37.92
C SER A 27 42.15 23.36 38.65
N ASP A 28 43.18 22.80 37.97
CA ASP A 28 44.36 22.09 38.49
C ASP A 28 44.20 20.61 38.94
N SER A 29 45.22 19.72 38.83
CA SER A 29 46.41 19.66 37.94
C SER A 29 47.05 18.24 37.97
N ASP A 30 47.97 17.99 37.02
CA ASP A 30 49.08 17.02 37.02
C ASP A 30 48.85 15.49 36.94
N GLY A 31 49.74 14.83 36.18
CA GLY A 31 49.73 13.37 35.96
C GLY A 31 50.60 12.86 34.80
N VAL A 32 51.82 13.37 34.63
CA VAL A 32 52.68 13.06 33.46
C VAL A 32 53.36 11.69 33.56
N ALA A 33 53.30 10.89 32.48
CA ALA A 33 54.19 9.75 32.24
C ALA A 33 54.59 9.67 30.76
N GLU A 34 55.90 9.70 30.49
CA GLU A 34 56.52 9.74 29.16
C GLU A 34 56.93 8.34 28.68
N PHE A 35 56.88 8.03 27.37
CA PHE A 35 57.95 7.26 26.70
C PHE A 35 57.90 7.22 25.14
N ALA A 36 59.06 7.47 24.53
CA ALA A 36 59.59 6.90 23.28
C ALA A 36 58.85 7.14 21.93
N LEU A 37 59.26 8.20 21.22
CA LEU A 37 59.08 8.35 19.77
C LEU A 37 59.96 7.38 18.95
N LYS A 38 59.44 6.81 17.84
CA LYS A 38 60.23 6.29 16.70
C LYS A 38 59.58 6.66 15.35
N PRO A 39 60.37 6.92 14.28
CA PRO A 39 59.91 7.70 13.13
C PRO A 39 59.20 6.91 12.02
N ARG A 40 58.25 7.58 11.33
CA ARG A 40 57.59 7.07 10.10
C ARG A 40 58.47 7.30 8.86
N PRO A 41 58.59 6.34 7.93
CA PRO A 41 59.20 6.58 6.62
C PRO A 41 58.23 7.30 5.66
N ARG A 42 58.72 8.32 4.93
CA ARG A 42 57.99 8.97 3.82
C ARG A 42 58.06 8.13 2.54
N ARG A 43 56.97 8.02 1.78
CA ARG A 43 57.05 7.73 0.33
C ARG A 43 55.88 8.25 -0.51
N ALA A 44 56.24 8.99 -1.56
CA ALA A 44 55.52 9.27 -2.81
C ALA A 44 53.98 9.33 -2.81
N ALA A 45 53.42 10.54 -2.89
CA ALA A 45 52.03 10.76 -3.29
C ALA A 45 51.83 10.50 -4.80
N ARG A 46 50.64 10.01 -5.18
CA ARG A 46 50.08 10.12 -6.54
C ARG A 46 48.68 10.73 -6.44
N ARG A 47 48.46 11.86 -7.12
CA ARG A 47 47.14 12.52 -7.20
C ARG A 47 46.13 11.62 -7.94
N VAL A 48 44.92 11.54 -7.40
CA VAL A 48 43.71 11.21 -8.16
C VAL A 48 42.91 12.51 -8.30
N LYS A 49 42.28 12.74 -9.46
CA LYS A 49 41.43 13.92 -9.67
C LYS A 49 40.03 13.65 -9.10
N THR A 50 39.54 14.57 -8.29
CA THR A 50 38.11 14.81 -8.06
C THR A 50 37.69 16.04 -8.87
N TYR A 51 36.40 16.14 -9.21
CA TYR A 51 35.81 17.34 -9.82
C TYR A 51 34.48 17.60 -9.12
N ARG A 52 34.31 18.81 -8.58
CA ARG A 52 33.15 19.28 -7.81
C ARG A 52 33.16 20.81 -7.85
N GLU A 53 32.18 21.40 -8.52
CA GLU A 53 31.83 22.83 -8.48
C GLU A 53 30.28 22.93 -8.50
N SER A 54 29.72 24.05 -8.03
CA SER A 54 28.29 24.29 -7.74
C SER A 54 28.06 25.79 -7.53
N SER A 55 26.81 26.28 -7.69
CA SER A 55 26.35 27.65 -7.38
C SER A 55 26.81 28.73 -8.39
N ASP A 56 25.98 29.56 -9.04
CA ASP A 56 24.54 29.95 -8.91
C ASP A 56 24.27 30.82 -7.64
N ASP A 57 23.80 32.09 -7.64
CA ASP A 57 23.27 33.09 -8.64
C ASP A 57 23.80 34.53 -8.28
N ASP A 58 23.31 35.77 -8.58
CA ASP A 58 22.15 36.41 -9.27
C ASP A 58 22.43 37.95 -9.57
N HIS A 59 21.48 38.71 -10.16
CA HIS A 59 21.33 40.20 -10.28
C HIS A 59 22.30 41.05 -11.17
N ASP A 60 21.91 42.10 -11.94
CA ASP A 60 20.65 42.75 -12.42
C ASP A 60 21.02 43.54 -13.75
N ASP A 61 20.33 44.50 -14.41
CA ASP A 61 19.13 45.37 -14.19
C ASP A 61 18.59 45.96 -15.53
N ASP A 62 17.50 46.77 -15.44
CA ASP A 62 17.09 47.94 -16.26
C ASP A 62 16.52 47.79 -17.72
N THR A 63 15.18 47.70 -17.80
CA THR A 63 14.15 48.35 -18.69
C THR A 63 14.37 48.61 -20.23
N PRO A 64 13.32 48.91 -21.07
CA PRO A 64 11.86 49.00 -20.81
C PRO A 64 10.94 48.17 -21.77
N ASP A 65 9.62 48.35 -21.57
CA ASP A 65 8.44 47.71 -22.19
C ASP A 65 8.15 48.14 -23.67
N PRO A 66 7.26 47.43 -24.42
CA PRO A 66 5.96 48.08 -24.71
C PRO A 66 4.71 47.15 -24.79
N SER A 67 3.84 47.27 -23.79
CA SER A 67 2.40 47.52 -23.85
C SER A 67 1.54 46.88 -24.97
N SER A 68 0.55 46.08 -24.57
CA SER A 68 -0.88 46.37 -24.89
C SER A 68 -1.83 45.47 -24.07
N ASP A 69 -2.41 46.05 -23.02
CA ASP A 69 -3.68 45.57 -22.45
C ASP A 69 -4.86 45.98 -23.34
N GLU A 70 -5.96 45.23 -23.27
CA GLU A 70 -7.28 45.79 -22.94
C GLU A 70 -8.27 44.68 -22.55
N SER A 71 -9.28 45.01 -21.74
CA SER A 71 -10.07 44.05 -20.97
C SER A 71 -11.56 43.90 -21.38
N ASP A 72 -12.19 42.88 -20.77
CA ASP A 72 -13.64 42.56 -20.75
C ASP A 72 -14.64 43.68 -21.07
N SER A 73 -15.67 43.37 -21.89
CA SER A 73 -17.08 43.58 -21.47
C SER A 73 -18.14 42.95 -22.38
N GLN A 74 -19.37 42.91 -21.86
CA GLN A 74 -20.49 42.04 -22.27
C GLN A 74 -21.41 42.62 -23.38
N SER A 75 -22.31 41.75 -23.88
CA SER A 75 -23.71 42.00 -24.30
C SER A 75 -24.12 41.81 -25.78
N PHE A 76 -25.38 41.38 -25.94
CA PHE A 76 -26.20 41.19 -27.17
C PHE A 76 -27.26 42.34 -27.22
N PRO A 77 -28.04 42.63 -28.31
CA PRO A 77 -28.58 41.65 -29.28
C PRO A 77 -28.92 42.11 -30.74
N ALA A 78 -29.51 41.15 -31.50
CA ALA A 78 -30.60 41.29 -32.49
C ALA A 78 -30.36 41.74 -33.97
N GLN A 79 -30.92 40.90 -34.89
CA GLN A 79 -31.53 41.21 -36.21
C GLN A 79 -30.65 41.77 -37.36
N SER A 80 -30.92 41.53 -38.66
CA SER A 80 -31.82 40.55 -39.34
C SER A 80 -31.47 40.42 -40.84
N ASP A 81 -31.80 39.27 -41.45
CA ASP A 81 -31.87 39.00 -42.91
C ASP A 81 -30.53 39.10 -43.71
N ASP A 82 -30.36 38.52 -44.90
CA ASP A 82 -31.34 38.03 -45.90
C ASP A 82 -30.89 36.69 -46.57
N ARG A 83 -31.76 36.07 -47.40
CA ARG A 83 -31.59 34.73 -47.99
C ARG A 83 -32.34 34.60 -49.32
N PRO A 84 -31.74 34.00 -50.38
CA PRO A 84 -32.36 32.76 -50.90
C PRO A 84 -31.43 31.71 -51.54
N GLN A 85 -31.84 30.44 -51.43
CA GLN A 85 -31.99 29.36 -52.46
C GLN A 85 -31.00 29.22 -53.68
N ARG A 86 -30.72 28.04 -54.27
CA ARG A 86 -31.37 26.70 -54.20
C ARG A 86 -30.52 25.52 -54.76
N SER A 87 -30.88 24.30 -54.33
CA SER A 87 -30.94 23.01 -55.08
C SER A 87 -29.72 22.35 -55.78
N THR A 88 -29.24 21.27 -55.14
CA THR A 88 -29.13 19.86 -55.64
C THR A 88 -28.60 19.52 -57.05
N ARG A 89 -27.68 18.52 -57.11
CA ARG A 89 -28.02 17.10 -57.44
C ARG A 89 -26.82 16.13 -57.24
N ARG A 90 -27.11 14.84 -57.09
CA ARG A 90 -26.15 13.71 -57.15
C ARG A 90 -26.16 13.10 -58.56
N HIS A 91 -25.07 12.46 -59.02
CA HIS A 91 -25.05 11.11 -59.62
C HIS A 91 -23.62 10.58 -59.88
N VAL A 92 -23.51 9.27 -60.15
CA VAL A 92 -22.36 8.31 -60.22
C VAL A 92 -22.82 7.14 -61.15
N PRO A 93 -22.01 6.27 -61.84
CA PRO A 93 -20.54 5.97 -61.85
C PRO A 93 -19.87 6.04 -63.28
N THR A 94 -18.65 5.52 -63.58
CA THR A 94 -18.33 4.12 -64.06
C THR A 94 -16.79 3.93 -64.31
N GLN A 95 -16.28 2.72 -64.60
CA GLN A 95 -14.85 2.26 -64.57
C GLN A 95 -14.22 1.82 -65.93
N ARG A 96 -12.85 1.75 -66.03
CA ARG A 96 -11.95 0.68 -66.62
C ARG A 96 -10.50 1.21 -66.90
N LEU A 97 -9.38 0.57 -66.46
CA LEU A 97 -8.43 -0.41 -67.11
C LEU A 97 -7.56 0.14 -68.30
N SER A 98 -6.26 -0.20 -68.55
CA SER A 98 -5.23 -1.07 -67.90
C SER A 98 -3.76 -0.89 -68.46
N PHE A 99 -2.81 -1.75 -68.04
CA PHE A 99 -1.35 -1.93 -68.41
C PHE A 99 -1.04 -2.26 -69.92
N PRO A 100 0.23 -2.39 -70.48
CA PRO A 100 1.54 -2.80 -69.85
C PRO A 100 2.98 -2.41 -70.44
N LEU A 101 4.04 -2.67 -69.64
CA LEU A 101 5.42 -3.24 -69.93
C LEU A 101 6.58 -2.61 -70.80
N LYS A 102 7.75 -2.37 -70.11
CA LYS A 102 9.19 -2.74 -70.40
C LYS A 102 10.07 -2.17 -71.57
N ARG A 103 11.29 -1.66 -71.19
CA ARG A 103 12.69 -2.23 -71.38
C ARG A 103 13.83 -1.40 -72.06
N LYS A 104 15.06 -1.57 -71.53
CA LYS A 104 16.45 -1.51 -72.13
C LYS A 104 17.31 -0.21 -72.05
N SER A 105 18.63 -0.45 -72.12
CA SER A 105 19.85 0.41 -72.03
C SER A 105 20.88 -0.09 -73.10
N PRO A 106 22.23 0.14 -73.15
CA PRO A 106 23.26 0.68 -72.20
C PRO A 106 23.94 1.97 -72.80
N PRO A 107 25.25 2.17 -73.14
CA PRO A 107 26.57 1.57 -72.76
C PRO A 107 27.83 2.50 -72.61
N VAL A 108 28.78 2.13 -71.71
CA VAL A 108 30.27 2.37 -71.83
C VAL A 108 30.70 3.88 -71.73
N THR A 109 31.92 4.38 -71.44
CA THR A 109 33.38 4.01 -71.35
C THR A 109 34.01 4.73 -70.10
N ARG A 110 35.30 4.83 -69.67
CA ARG A 110 36.71 4.30 -69.79
C ARG A 110 37.46 4.91 -68.53
N SER A 111 38.74 4.80 -68.10
CA SER A 111 40.00 3.99 -68.21
C SER A 111 40.95 4.46 -67.06
N ALA A 112 42.06 3.82 -66.63
CA ALA A 112 42.49 2.41 -66.58
C ALA A 112 43.89 2.28 -65.88
N ALA A 113 44.12 1.23 -65.07
CA ALA A 113 45.40 0.88 -64.38
C ALA A 113 45.90 1.90 -63.31
N GLN A 114 46.93 1.69 -62.47
CA GLN A 114 47.86 0.56 -62.17
C GLN A 114 47.50 -0.12 -60.80
N ARG A 115 48.11 -1.16 -60.19
CA ARG A 115 49.45 -1.82 -60.09
C ARG A 115 50.49 -1.04 -59.25
N LEU A 116 51.35 -1.62 -58.38
CA LEU A 116 51.64 -3.00 -57.95
C LEU A 116 51.48 -3.12 -56.39
N PHE A 117 50.82 -4.14 -55.79
CA PHE A 117 51.25 -5.54 -55.50
C PHE A 117 52.41 -5.68 -54.48
N LYS A 118 52.43 -6.55 -53.44
CA LYS A 118 51.51 -7.61 -52.87
C LYS A 118 51.81 -7.73 -51.35
N SER A 119 50.87 -8.05 -50.45
CA SER A 119 50.55 -9.42 -49.94
C SER A 119 49.94 -9.27 -48.51
N PHE A 120 49.20 -10.19 -47.87
CA PHE A 120 48.81 -11.58 -48.17
C PHE A 120 47.28 -11.83 -48.01
N LYS A 121 46.86 -13.01 -48.48
CA LYS A 121 45.54 -13.71 -48.41
C LYS A 121 44.84 -13.68 -47.02
N ARG A 122 43.51 -13.89 -46.89
CA ARG A 122 42.37 -13.95 -47.84
C ARG A 122 41.02 -13.95 -47.06
N GLN A 123 39.96 -13.45 -47.69
CA GLN A 123 38.62 -13.22 -47.12
C GLN A 123 37.80 -14.49 -46.78
N LYS A 124 36.78 -14.30 -45.93
CA LYS A 124 35.57 -15.14 -45.85
C LYS A 124 34.79 -15.17 -47.19
N PRO A 125 34.05 -16.25 -47.49
CA PRO A 125 32.83 -16.17 -48.29
C PRO A 125 31.57 -15.89 -47.41
N SER A 126 30.60 -15.17 -47.97
CA SER A 126 29.18 -15.22 -47.57
C SER A 126 28.49 -16.36 -48.37
N SER A 127 27.26 -16.84 -48.14
CA SER A 127 26.10 -16.31 -47.40
C SER A 127 25.10 -17.45 -47.11
N SER A 128 24.30 -17.34 -46.03
CA SER A 128 22.89 -17.79 -46.03
C SER A 128 22.12 -17.25 -44.80
N ASN A 129 20.81 -17.07 -44.97
CA ASN A 129 19.80 -16.50 -44.06
C ASN A 129 19.77 -17.16 -42.65
N HIS A 130 19.27 -16.54 -41.55
CA HIS A 130 18.12 -15.64 -41.43
C HIS A 130 18.20 -14.59 -40.29
N ASN A 131 17.49 -13.48 -40.52
CA ASN A 131 16.83 -12.49 -39.65
C ASN A 131 17.24 -12.25 -38.16
N ARG A 132 17.34 -10.95 -37.87
CA ARG A 132 17.28 -10.26 -36.56
C ARG A 132 15.97 -10.58 -35.78
N GLY A 133 15.86 -10.34 -34.47
CA GLY A 133 16.78 -9.59 -33.60
C GLY A 133 16.51 -9.70 -32.10
N GLN A 134 17.09 -8.77 -31.33
CA GLN A 134 17.24 -8.83 -29.86
C GLN A 134 16.01 -8.39 -29.08
N THR A 135 15.79 -9.00 -27.91
CA THR A 135 15.25 -8.34 -26.69
C THR A 135 15.93 -8.93 -25.44
N ASN A 136 16.04 -8.13 -24.36
CA ASN A 136 16.77 -8.51 -23.15
C ASN A 136 16.04 -9.57 -22.30
N ALA A 137 16.79 -10.49 -21.72
CA ALA A 137 16.25 -11.52 -20.83
C ALA A 137 16.22 -11.06 -19.36
N LYS A 138 15.01 -10.97 -18.82
CA LYS A 138 14.60 -11.30 -17.44
C LYS A 138 15.58 -10.98 -16.29
N ARG A 139 15.23 -9.97 -15.48
CA ARG A 139 15.21 -10.19 -14.02
C ARG A 139 13.94 -10.99 -13.71
N SER A 140 14.08 -12.18 -13.15
CA SER A 140 12.95 -12.95 -12.62
C SER A 140 12.54 -12.39 -11.27
N ALA A 141 11.25 -12.09 -11.10
CA ALA A 141 10.66 -12.06 -9.77
C ALA A 141 10.48 -13.50 -9.27
N ASP A 142 10.67 -13.74 -7.98
CA ASP A 142 10.51 -15.06 -7.38
C ASP A 142 9.04 -15.48 -7.38
N THR A 143 8.66 -16.21 -8.43
CA THR A 143 7.37 -16.89 -8.49
C THR A 143 7.44 -18.08 -7.56
N LEU A 144 6.65 -18.05 -6.48
CA LEU A 144 6.46 -19.19 -5.58
C LEU A 144 6.25 -20.47 -6.40
N SER A 145 7.03 -21.51 -6.07
CA SER A 145 7.01 -22.78 -6.81
C SER A 145 5.66 -23.49 -6.62
N ALA A 146 4.72 -23.22 -7.51
CA ALA A 146 3.40 -23.82 -7.51
C ALA A 146 3.54 -25.35 -7.69
N SER A 147 3.37 -26.10 -6.59
CA SER A 147 3.57 -27.54 -6.55
C SER A 147 2.71 -28.21 -7.61
N SER A 148 3.35 -28.89 -8.57
CA SER A 148 2.78 -29.31 -9.85
C SER A 148 1.85 -30.54 -9.79
N ASN A 149 1.04 -30.62 -8.74
CA ASN A 149 -0.13 -31.49 -8.65
C ASN A 149 -1.23 -30.96 -9.59
N ASN A 150 -1.07 -31.19 -10.90
CA ASN A 150 -1.99 -30.80 -11.97
C ASN A 150 -3.33 -31.58 -11.95
N ARG A 151 -4.03 -31.57 -10.82
CA ARG A 151 -5.45 -31.93 -10.73
C ARG A 151 -6.27 -30.80 -11.35
N ILE A 152 -6.49 -30.85 -12.66
CA ILE A 152 -7.40 -29.94 -13.36
C ILE A 152 -8.79 -30.09 -12.72
N PRO A 153 -9.39 -29.04 -12.14
CA PRO A 153 -10.75 -29.11 -11.59
C PRO A 153 -11.76 -29.51 -12.67
N PRO A 154 -12.89 -30.16 -12.32
CA PRO A 154 -13.92 -30.55 -13.28
C PRO A 154 -14.78 -29.34 -13.69
N TRP A 155 -14.16 -28.33 -14.30
CA TRP A 155 -14.73 -27.00 -14.62
C TRP A 155 -16.07 -27.03 -15.35
N GLN A 156 -16.32 -28.07 -16.16
CA GLN A 156 -17.57 -28.27 -16.90
C GLN A 156 -18.73 -28.80 -16.03
N GLN A 157 -18.43 -29.34 -14.85
CA GLN A 157 -19.37 -29.95 -13.90
C GLN A 157 -19.56 -29.11 -12.63
N LEU A 158 -18.76 -28.05 -12.42
CA LEU A 158 -18.88 -27.18 -11.25
C LEU A 158 -20.21 -26.41 -11.28
N PRO A 159 -20.98 -26.40 -10.18
CA PRO A 159 -22.19 -25.59 -10.07
C PRO A 159 -21.91 -24.10 -10.31
N TYR A 160 -22.88 -23.41 -10.92
CA TYR A 160 -22.78 -21.98 -11.24
C TYR A 160 -22.34 -21.11 -10.04
N HIS A 161 -22.87 -21.35 -8.84
CA HIS A 161 -22.49 -20.58 -7.65
C HIS A 161 -21.02 -20.79 -7.25
N ILE A 162 -20.48 -22.01 -7.40
CA ILE A 162 -19.05 -22.31 -7.18
C ILE A 162 -18.19 -21.58 -8.22
N LEU A 163 -18.61 -21.56 -9.49
CA LEU A 163 -17.92 -20.79 -10.53
C LEU A 163 -17.92 -19.29 -10.20
N VAL A 164 -19.04 -18.71 -9.76
CA VAL A 164 -19.10 -17.29 -9.33
C VAL A 164 -18.15 -17.04 -8.16
N SER A 165 -18.15 -17.87 -7.12
CA SER A 165 -17.24 -17.70 -5.98
C SER A 165 -15.76 -17.79 -6.38
N ILE A 166 -15.39 -18.71 -7.28
CA ILE A 166 -14.03 -18.80 -7.82
C ILE A 166 -13.68 -17.55 -8.64
N MET A 167 -14.59 -17.07 -9.50
CA MET A 167 -14.36 -15.86 -10.31
C MET A 167 -14.23 -14.60 -9.45
N GLN A 168 -15.01 -14.48 -8.36
CA GLN A 168 -14.88 -13.38 -7.41
C GLN A 168 -13.55 -13.47 -6.65
N TYR A 169 -13.24 -14.61 -6.04
CA TYR A 169 -12.00 -14.81 -5.27
C TYR A 169 -10.74 -14.57 -6.11
N ALA A 170 -10.73 -15.01 -7.38
CA ALA A 170 -9.59 -14.86 -8.27
C ALA A 170 -9.46 -13.44 -8.91
N ALA A 171 -10.48 -12.59 -8.82
CA ALA A 171 -10.51 -11.31 -9.52
C ALA A 171 -10.52 -10.07 -8.63
N TYR A 172 -11.05 -10.16 -7.41
CA TYR A 172 -11.13 -8.99 -6.52
C TYR A 172 -9.81 -8.75 -5.75
N PRO A 173 -9.43 -7.48 -5.52
CA PRO A 173 -10.12 -6.27 -5.95
C PRO A 173 -9.89 -5.94 -7.43
N LEU A 174 -10.93 -5.48 -8.13
CA LEU A 174 -10.86 -5.11 -9.56
C LEU A 174 -10.05 -3.82 -9.82
N TYR A 175 -9.98 -2.94 -8.81
CA TYR A 175 -9.09 -1.79 -8.76
C TYR A 175 -8.04 -1.94 -7.67
N GLY A 176 -6.81 -1.57 -7.99
CA GLY A 176 -5.81 -1.22 -6.98
C GLY A 176 -5.85 0.28 -6.64
N PRO A 177 -4.92 0.72 -5.77
CA PRO A 177 -4.72 2.12 -5.40
C PRO A 177 -4.84 3.11 -6.57
N THR A 178 -5.42 4.28 -6.32
CA THR A 178 -5.63 5.38 -7.27
C THR A 178 -6.56 5.03 -8.46
N SER A 179 -7.53 4.13 -8.23
CA SER A 179 -8.43 3.56 -9.27
C SER A 179 -7.67 2.86 -10.41
N ARG A 180 -6.51 2.28 -10.13
CA ARG A 180 -5.70 1.58 -11.14
C ARG A 180 -6.32 0.23 -11.50
N ALA A 181 -6.81 0.10 -12.72
CA ALA A 181 -7.42 -1.14 -13.23
C ALA A 181 -6.47 -2.33 -13.12
N GLN A 182 -6.92 -3.41 -12.48
CA GLN A 182 -6.13 -4.63 -12.32
C GLN A 182 -6.23 -5.54 -13.56
N PRO A 183 -5.23 -6.41 -13.81
CA PRO A 183 -5.29 -7.43 -14.88
C PRO A 183 -6.49 -8.37 -14.74
N SER A 184 -7.05 -8.53 -13.53
CA SER A 184 -8.21 -9.35 -13.24
C SER A 184 -9.46 -8.95 -14.03
N ILE A 185 -9.67 -7.66 -14.33
CA ILE A 185 -10.77 -7.20 -15.20
C ILE A 185 -10.63 -7.82 -16.60
N ASN A 186 -9.43 -7.76 -17.20
CA ASN A 186 -9.18 -8.33 -18.51
C ASN A 186 -9.21 -9.87 -18.49
N TRP A 187 -8.77 -10.48 -17.38
CA TRP A 187 -8.92 -11.91 -17.15
C TRP A 187 -10.39 -12.33 -17.17
N LEU A 188 -11.26 -11.68 -16.37
CA LEU A 188 -12.71 -11.97 -16.37
C LEU A 188 -13.33 -11.86 -17.77
N CYS A 189 -13.02 -10.81 -18.53
CA CYS A 189 -13.52 -10.65 -19.91
C CYS A 189 -13.02 -11.78 -20.84
N THR A 190 -11.75 -12.17 -20.72
CA THR A 190 -11.13 -13.22 -21.55
C THR A 190 -11.68 -14.60 -21.20
N THR A 191 -11.74 -14.95 -19.91
CA THR A 191 -12.25 -16.23 -19.43
C THR A 191 -13.76 -16.35 -19.63
N GLY A 192 -14.50 -15.24 -19.50
CA GLY A 192 -15.92 -15.13 -19.85
C GLY A 192 -16.22 -15.23 -21.36
N SER A 193 -15.20 -15.34 -22.22
CA SER A 193 -15.35 -15.63 -23.65
C SER A 193 -15.20 -17.13 -23.99
N LEU A 194 -14.88 -17.99 -23.02
CA LEU A 194 -14.58 -19.42 -23.27
C LEU A 194 -15.84 -20.29 -23.47
N CYS A 195 -16.88 -20.11 -22.65
CA CYS A 195 -18.17 -20.81 -22.78
C CYS A 195 -19.28 -20.10 -22.00
N ARG A 196 -20.55 -20.47 -22.23
CA ARG A 196 -21.71 -19.82 -21.61
C ARG A 196 -21.67 -19.80 -20.07
N SER A 197 -21.31 -20.90 -19.42
CA SER A 197 -21.27 -20.99 -17.95
C SER A 197 -20.22 -20.06 -17.35
N PHE A 198 -19.06 -19.94 -18.01
CA PHE A 198 -18.01 -19.01 -17.63
C PHE A 198 -18.37 -17.57 -17.97
N HIS A 199 -19.04 -17.31 -19.10
CA HIS A 199 -19.56 -15.99 -19.44
C HIS A 199 -20.48 -15.44 -18.35
N GLU A 200 -21.45 -16.25 -17.91
CA GLU A 200 -22.40 -15.84 -16.88
C GLU A 200 -21.73 -15.67 -15.50
N ALA A 201 -20.80 -16.57 -15.14
CA ALA A 201 -20.06 -16.46 -13.88
C ALA A 201 -19.13 -15.24 -13.85
N SER A 202 -18.33 -15.01 -14.91
CA SER A 202 -17.42 -13.87 -15.02
C SER A 202 -18.16 -12.54 -15.12
N THR A 203 -19.28 -12.48 -15.84
CA THR A 203 -20.14 -11.28 -15.91
C THR A 203 -20.78 -10.98 -14.55
N THR A 204 -21.15 -12.00 -13.78
CA THR A 204 -21.68 -11.82 -12.42
C THR A 204 -20.60 -11.36 -11.45
N ALA A 205 -19.39 -11.91 -11.52
CA ALA A 205 -18.26 -11.43 -10.73
C ALA A 205 -17.88 -9.97 -11.09
N LEU A 206 -17.84 -9.64 -12.38
CA LEU A 206 -17.50 -8.30 -12.87
C LEU A 206 -18.53 -7.23 -12.48
N LEU A 207 -19.82 -7.57 -12.44
CA LEU A 207 -20.90 -6.63 -12.11
C LEU A 207 -21.25 -6.58 -10.61
N TYR A 208 -20.67 -7.43 -9.76
CA TYR A 208 -20.96 -7.46 -8.32
C TYR A 208 -20.61 -6.14 -7.61
N SER A 209 -19.39 -5.64 -7.81
CA SER A 209 -19.04 -4.21 -7.71
C SER A 209 -18.47 -3.78 -9.07
N PRO A 210 -19.24 -3.10 -9.93
CA PRO A 210 -18.83 -2.83 -11.30
C PRO A 210 -17.72 -1.77 -11.36
N PRO A 211 -16.67 -1.95 -12.18
CA PRO A 211 -15.56 -1.00 -12.23
C PRO A 211 -15.98 0.32 -12.91
N LEU A 212 -16.44 1.33 -12.15
CA LEU A 212 -17.03 2.56 -12.70
C LEU A 212 -16.03 3.55 -13.32
N TYR A 213 -14.84 3.70 -12.76
CA TYR A 213 -13.83 4.66 -13.24
C TYR A 213 -13.26 4.27 -14.63
N PRO A 214 -12.78 5.22 -15.47
CA PRO A 214 -13.13 6.64 -15.52
C PRO A 214 -14.51 6.84 -16.16
N SER A 215 -15.03 8.08 -16.15
CA SER A 215 -16.47 8.32 -16.33
C SER A 215 -17.11 7.78 -17.62
N TRP A 216 -16.38 7.62 -18.73
CA TRP A 216 -16.94 6.97 -19.93
C TRP A 216 -17.44 5.54 -19.67
N ARG A 217 -16.81 4.83 -18.72
CA ARG A 217 -17.18 3.47 -18.33
C ARG A 217 -18.43 3.46 -17.45
N ALA A 218 -18.55 4.40 -16.52
CA ALA A 218 -19.76 4.62 -15.75
C ALA A 218 -20.95 5.03 -16.64
N HIS A 219 -20.76 5.93 -17.60
CA HIS A 219 -21.79 6.28 -18.60
C HIS A 219 -22.18 5.07 -19.45
N GLY A 220 -21.20 4.28 -19.91
CA GLY A 220 -21.47 3.03 -20.64
C GLY A 220 -22.27 2.00 -19.83
N LEU A 221 -22.00 1.89 -18.52
CA LEU A 221 -22.81 1.05 -17.62
C LEU A 221 -24.23 1.60 -17.48
N ILE A 222 -24.41 2.90 -17.23
CA ILE A 222 -25.74 3.51 -17.11
C ILE A 222 -26.54 3.28 -18.41
N SER A 223 -25.94 3.52 -19.59
CA SER A 223 -26.56 3.24 -20.89
C SER A 223 -26.85 1.75 -21.15
N LEU A 224 -26.19 0.83 -20.46
CA LEU A 224 -26.52 -0.61 -20.47
C LEU A 224 -27.70 -0.91 -19.53
N LEU A 225 -27.70 -0.35 -18.32
CA LEU A 225 -28.75 -0.56 -17.33
C LEU A 225 -30.07 0.08 -17.76
N GLU A 226 -30.06 1.20 -18.50
CA GLU A 226 -31.25 1.87 -19.02
C GLU A 226 -32.01 1.08 -20.10
N GLN A 227 -31.37 0.10 -20.76
CA GLN A 227 -32.01 -0.69 -21.82
C GLN A 227 -33.21 -1.50 -21.29
N VAL A 228 -34.17 -1.75 -22.17
CA VAL A 228 -35.39 -2.50 -21.85
C VAL A 228 -34.99 -3.94 -21.44
N PRO A 229 -35.41 -4.47 -20.28
CA PRO A 229 -34.99 -5.80 -19.83
C PRO A 229 -35.26 -6.92 -20.84
N GLU A 230 -36.33 -6.81 -21.62
CA GLU A 230 -36.72 -7.75 -22.67
C GLU A 230 -35.73 -7.81 -23.85
N SER A 231 -34.96 -6.74 -24.10
CA SER A 231 -33.92 -6.71 -25.15
C SER A 231 -32.57 -7.27 -24.67
N LEU A 232 -32.44 -7.61 -23.39
CA LEU A 232 -31.19 -8.04 -22.76
C LEU A 232 -31.19 -9.56 -22.52
N SER A 233 -30.04 -10.20 -22.74
CA SER A 233 -29.86 -11.63 -22.46
C SER A 233 -29.85 -11.97 -20.96
N THR A 234 -29.74 -10.97 -20.07
CA THR A 234 -29.81 -11.12 -18.62
C THR A 234 -30.15 -9.77 -17.96
N ASP A 235 -30.88 -9.79 -16.84
CA ASP A 235 -31.05 -8.62 -15.98
C ASP A 235 -29.72 -8.26 -15.29
N TYR A 236 -29.03 -7.24 -15.83
CA TYR A 236 -27.78 -6.72 -15.26
C TYR A 236 -28.01 -5.88 -14.00
N ARG A 237 -29.19 -5.24 -13.84
CA ARG A 237 -29.53 -4.40 -12.68
C ARG A 237 -29.48 -5.21 -11.38
N ARG A 238 -29.93 -6.48 -11.44
CA ARG A 238 -29.90 -7.42 -10.31
C ARG A 238 -28.53 -8.02 -9.97
N LYS A 239 -27.50 -7.83 -10.81
CA LYS A 239 -26.15 -8.34 -10.54
C LYS A 239 -25.33 -7.40 -9.65
N ILE A 240 -25.65 -6.10 -9.66
CA ILE A 240 -24.95 -5.07 -8.88
C ILE A 240 -25.36 -5.14 -7.41
N ARG A 241 -24.36 -5.19 -6.52
CA ARG A 241 -24.52 -5.27 -5.06
C ARG A 241 -23.72 -4.19 -4.32
N PHE A 242 -22.60 -3.77 -4.86
CA PHE A 242 -21.75 -2.72 -4.28
C PHE A 242 -21.44 -1.68 -5.36
N LEU A 243 -21.18 -0.43 -4.96
CA LEU A 243 -20.79 0.66 -5.85
C LEU A 243 -19.63 1.46 -5.27
N ASP A 244 -18.48 1.38 -5.93
CA ASP A 244 -17.27 2.16 -5.63
C ASP A 244 -17.20 3.39 -6.56
N ILE A 245 -17.45 4.59 -6.04
CA ILE A 245 -17.52 5.85 -6.81
C ILE A 245 -16.38 6.81 -6.43
N GLU A 246 -15.45 7.07 -7.35
CA GLU A 246 -14.44 8.13 -7.19
C GLU A 246 -15.10 9.50 -7.38
N VAL A 247 -15.26 10.24 -6.28
CA VAL A 247 -16.11 11.44 -6.20
C VAL A 247 -15.63 12.55 -7.15
N LYS A 248 -14.32 12.76 -7.25
CA LYS A 248 -13.73 13.89 -8.00
C LYS A 248 -13.97 13.79 -9.51
N GLN A 249 -13.90 12.58 -10.04
CA GLN A 249 -13.90 12.30 -11.47
C GLN A 249 -15.27 11.82 -11.96
N LEU A 250 -16.06 11.20 -11.09
CA LEU A 250 -17.40 10.68 -11.42
C LEU A 250 -18.55 11.58 -10.94
N LEU A 251 -18.39 12.46 -9.94
CA LEU A 251 -19.49 13.29 -9.41
C LEU A 251 -19.23 14.79 -9.57
N VAL A 252 -18.01 15.27 -9.29
CA VAL A 252 -17.71 16.72 -9.29
C VAL A 252 -17.38 17.27 -10.69
N LYS A 253 -16.84 16.45 -11.59
CA LYS A 253 -16.52 16.88 -12.96
C LYS A 253 -17.77 16.98 -13.83
N LYS A 254 -17.78 17.95 -14.76
CA LYS A 254 -18.81 18.11 -15.82
C LYS A 254 -19.05 16.85 -16.69
N SER A 255 -18.07 15.95 -16.75
CA SER A 255 -18.15 14.66 -17.46
C SER A 255 -18.60 13.49 -16.56
N GLY A 256 -19.02 13.77 -15.33
CA GLY A 256 -19.48 12.80 -14.35
C GLY A 256 -20.88 12.24 -14.63
N ILE A 257 -21.40 11.48 -13.67
CA ILE A 257 -22.70 10.80 -13.70
C ILE A 257 -23.64 11.39 -12.64
N SER A 258 -24.95 11.21 -12.82
CA SER A 258 -25.93 11.39 -11.73
C SER A 258 -25.89 10.18 -10.79
N MET A 259 -25.72 10.42 -9.49
CA MET A 259 -25.73 9.36 -8.48
C MET A 259 -27.14 8.76 -8.32
N ASP A 260 -28.18 9.60 -8.21
CA ASP A 260 -29.59 9.17 -8.19
C ASP A 260 -29.96 8.24 -9.33
N LYS A 261 -29.51 8.58 -10.55
CA LYS A 261 -29.77 7.79 -11.75
C LYS A 261 -29.07 6.43 -11.69
N LEU A 262 -27.88 6.36 -11.10
CA LEU A 262 -27.20 5.07 -10.92
C LEU A 262 -27.88 4.23 -9.83
N ILE A 263 -28.23 4.83 -8.69
CA ILE A 263 -28.82 4.12 -7.54
C ILE A 263 -30.18 3.51 -7.90
N SER A 264 -31.05 4.29 -8.57
CA SER A 264 -32.37 3.83 -9.03
C SER A 264 -32.31 2.77 -10.15
N LEU A 265 -31.16 2.59 -10.79
CA LEU A 265 -30.89 1.49 -11.72
C LEU A 265 -30.29 0.25 -11.02
N THR A 266 -30.05 0.30 -9.71
CA THR A 266 -29.44 -0.78 -8.89
C THR A 266 -30.34 -1.24 -7.73
N PRO A 267 -31.50 -1.90 -8.00
CA PRO A 267 -32.53 -2.23 -7.01
C PRO A 267 -32.13 -3.32 -5.99
N LEU A 268 -30.87 -3.76 -6.00
CA LEU A 268 -30.31 -4.78 -5.11
C LEU A 268 -29.00 -4.33 -4.44
N LEU A 269 -28.73 -3.02 -4.46
CA LEU A 269 -27.60 -2.38 -3.80
C LEU A 269 -27.59 -2.66 -2.29
N GLN A 270 -26.40 -3.04 -1.79
CA GLN A 270 -26.12 -3.41 -0.40
C GLN A 270 -24.89 -2.68 0.17
N GLY A 271 -24.09 -2.01 -0.66
CA GLY A 271 -23.06 -1.12 -0.13
C GLY A 271 -22.65 -0.02 -1.09
N LEU A 272 -22.31 1.13 -0.53
CA LEU A 272 -21.89 2.33 -1.26
C LEU A 272 -20.59 2.86 -0.67
N ARG A 273 -19.57 2.99 -1.52
CA ARG A 273 -18.26 3.53 -1.15
C ARG A 273 -17.96 4.77 -1.98
N LEU A 274 -17.95 5.92 -1.33
CA LEU A 274 -17.58 7.20 -1.94
C LEU A 274 -16.16 7.55 -1.51
N TYR A 275 -15.22 7.58 -2.45
CA TYR A 275 -13.79 7.69 -2.16
C TYR A 275 -13.10 8.72 -3.06
N SER A 276 -11.87 9.13 -2.70
CA SER A 276 -10.98 9.86 -3.60
C SER A 276 -9.69 9.09 -3.85
N ASN A 277 -9.15 9.21 -5.06
CA ASN A 277 -7.81 8.67 -5.38
C ASN A 277 -6.66 9.29 -4.55
N TYR A 278 -6.94 10.27 -3.70
CA TYR A 278 -6.00 10.83 -2.73
C TYR A 278 -5.99 10.09 -1.38
N ASP A 279 -7.00 9.26 -1.10
CA ASP A 279 -7.06 8.45 0.13
C ASP A 279 -6.06 7.29 0.08
N ASP A 280 -5.72 6.81 -1.12
CA ASP A 280 -4.68 5.80 -1.33
C ASP A 280 -3.23 6.37 -1.29
N LEU A 281 -3.06 7.67 -1.02
CA LEU A 281 -1.76 8.38 -1.07
C LEU A 281 -1.33 8.89 0.30
N THR A 282 -1.47 8.05 1.33
CA THR A 282 -1.20 8.35 2.74
C THR A 282 0.21 8.88 3.01
N THR A 283 1.22 8.53 2.22
CA THR A 283 2.61 8.98 2.36
C THR A 283 2.91 10.37 1.76
N VAL A 284 1.90 11.12 1.30
CA VAL A 284 2.10 12.31 0.45
C VAL A 284 1.43 13.56 1.05
N ILE A 285 2.22 14.57 1.44
CA ILE A 285 1.75 15.84 2.03
C ILE A 285 0.55 16.44 1.27
N TRP A 286 0.71 16.71 -0.02
CA TRP A 286 -0.31 17.42 -0.81
C TRP A 286 -1.59 16.61 -1.03
N ALA A 287 -1.57 15.30 -0.76
CA ALA A 287 -2.72 14.41 -0.85
C ALA A 287 -3.47 14.28 0.49
N GLN A 288 -2.94 14.78 1.61
CA GLN A 288 -3.62 14.71 2.91
C GLN A 288 -4.95 15.49 2.91
N PRO A 289 -5.95 15.09 3.74
CA PRO A 289 -7.22 15.82 3.86
C PRO A 289 -7.03 17.31 4.19
N ALA A 290 -6.18 17.60 5.18
CA ALA A 290 -5.87 18.97 5.62
C ALA A 290 -5.22 19.83 4.52
N ALA A 291 -4.38 19.23 3.67
CA ALA A 291 -3.66 19.95 2.61
C ALA A 291 -4.55 20.39 1.45
N LYS A 292 -5.74 19.79 1.26
CA LYS A 292 -6.58 20.06 0.09
C LYS A 292 -8.08 19.94 0.36
N LYS A 293 -8.68 21.06 0.77
CA LYS A 293 -10.14 21.22 0.89
C LYS A 293 -10.85 20.77 -0.38
N PHE A 294 -11.74 19.80 -0.24
CA PHE A 294 -12.56 19.27 -1.32
C PHE A 294 -13.89 20.04 -1.40
N LYS A 295 -14.39 20.31 -2.62
CA LYS A 295 -15.64 21.07 -2.83
C LYS A 295 -16.79 20.14 -3.24
N TRP A 296 -17.19 19.26 -2.33
CA TRP A 296 -18.34 18.36 -2.47
C TRP A 296 -18.75 17.83 -1.10
N SER A 297 -20.04 17.91 -0.79
CA SER A 297 -20.66 17.29 0.38
C SER A 297 -21.44 16.04 -0.03
N TYR A 298 -21.68 15.14 0.92
CA TYR A 298 -22.67 14.07 0.75
C TYR A 298 -24.06 14.71 0.49
N PRO A 299 -24.78 14.35 -0.59
CA PRO A 299 -26.10 14.91 -0.87
C PRO A 299 -27.12 14.48 0.20
N THR A 300 -27.96 15.39 0.68
CA THR A 300 -29.01 15.05 1.66
C THR A 300 -30.10 14.19 1.01
N GLU A 301 -30.29 14.34 -0.30
CA GLU A 301 -31.18 13.54 -1.13
C GLU A 301 -30.77 12.06 -1.20
N LEU A 302 -29.48 11.73 -0.97
CA LEU A 302 -28.98 10.35 -1.00
C LEU A 302 -29.71 9.48 0.02
N LEU A 303 -29.92 9.97 1.24
CA LEU A 303 -30.58 9.22 2.31
C LEU A 303 -32.06 8.97 1.97
N GLY A 304 -32.74 9.97 1.42
CA GLY A 304 -34.12 9.83 0.93
C GLY A 304 -34.25 8.92 -0.30
N ARG A 305 -33.24 8.91 -1.19
CA ARG A 305 -33.17 8.00 -2.36
C ARG A 305 -33.09 6.54 -1.92
N LEU A 306 -32.22 6.23 -0.95
CA LEU A 306 -32.08 4.86 -0.44
C LEU A 306 -33.38 4.34 0.18
N GLU A 307 -34.14 5.19 0.88
CA GLU A 307 -35.45 4.82 1.43
C GLU A 307 -36.52 4.66 0.35
N ALA A 308 -36.60 5.59 -0.60
CA ALA A 308 -37.58 5.59 -1.69
C ALA A 308 -37.42 4.40 -2.64
N ASP A 309 -36.18 4.01 -2.93
CA ASP A 309 -35.86 2.82 -3.73
C ASP A 309 -35.85 1.52 -2.88
N HIS A 310 -36.23 1.61 -1.59
CA HIS A 310 -36.30 0.52 -0.60
C HIS A 310 -35.00 -0.29 -0.42
N LEU A 311 -33.86 0.40 -0.51
CA LEU A 311 -32.53 -0.16 -0.39
C LEU A 311 -32.08 -0.23 1.07
N PHE A 312 -31.46 -1.36 1.44
CA PHE A 312 -30.93 -1.61 2.77
C PHE A 312 -29.40 -1.77 2.67
N MET A 313 -28.67 -0.79 3.19
CA MET A 313 -27.21 -0.82 3.25
C MET A 313 -26.76 -1.83 4.29
N ARG A 314 -25.91 -2.74 3.84
CA ARG A 314 -25.10 -3.66 4.64
C ARG A 314 -23.72 -3.07 4.91
N SER A 315 -23.15 -2.31 3.97
CA SER A 315 -21.85 -1.66 4.13
C SER A 315 -21.85 -0.20 3.67
N PHE A 316 -21.08 0.66 4.36
CA PHE A 316 -20.99 2.08 4.02
C PHE A 316 -19.63 2.66 4.46
N GLU A 317 -19.11 3.64 3.69
CA GLU A 317 -17.85 4.35 4.00
C GLU A 317 -18.09 5.87 4.14
N TRP A 318 -17.88 6.38 5.36
CA TRP A 318 -17.89 7.81 5.69
C TRP A 318 -16.47 8.39 5.62
N ASN A 319 -16.31 9.54 4.95
CA ASN A 319 -14.98 10.09 4.61
C ASN A 319 -14.88 11.61 4.92
N GLY A 320 -14.10 11.94 5.96
CA GLY A 320 -13.80 13.31 6.44
C GLY A 320 -12.91 14.16 5.52
N ARG A 321 -12.61 13.70 4.29
CA ARG A 321 -12.04 14.55 3.24
C ARG A 321 -13.09 15.48 2.61
N PHE A 322 -14.34 15.03 2.52
CA PHE A 322 -15.38 15.69 1.75
C PHE A 322 -16.03 16.86 2.50
N GLN A 323 -16.39 16.60 3.75
CA GLN A 323 -16.83 17.59 4.74
C GLN A 323 -15.92 17.45 5.97
N ASN A 324 -15.97 18.39 6.92
CA ASN A 324 -15.22 18.24 8.16
C ASN A 324 -15.79 17.08 9.01
N THR A 325 -14.98 16.59 9.94
CA THR A 325 -15.28 15.47 10.85
C THR A 325 -16.63 15.63 11.56
N THR A 326 -16.94 16.81 12.10
CA THR A 326 -18.21 17.07 12.82
C THR A 326 -19.43 16.98 11.89
N ASP A 327 -19.37 17.54 10.68
CA ASP A 327 -20.44 17.45 9.68
C ASP A 327 -20.64 16.02 9.17
N VAL A 328 -19.56 15.23 9.01
CA VAL A 328 -19.64 13.82 8.63
C VAL A 328 -20.25 12.97 9.75
N LEU A 329 -19.82 13.16 11.00
CA LEU A 329 -20.36 12.44 12.16
C LEU A 329 -21.84 12.76 12.39
N LYS A 330 -22.23 14.04 12.29
CA LYS A 330 -23.62 14.48 12.36
C LYS A 330 -24.49 13.85 11.26
N MET A 331 -23.99 13.78 10.03
CA MET A 331 -24.72 13.13 8.94
C MET A 331 -24.77 11.61 9.10
N ALA A 332 -23.74 10.98 9.66
CA ALA A 332 -23.75 9.57 10.02
C ALA A 332 -24.80 9.28 11.11
N ALA A 333 -24.89 10.12 12.14
CA ALA A 333 -25.93 10.03 13.17
C ALA A 333 -27.36 10.11 12.59
N GLU A 334 -27.62 11.09 11.71
CA GLU A 334 -28.91 11.19 11.01
C GLU A 334 -29.18 9.94 10.16
N ALA A 335 -28.21 9.51 9.34
CA ALA A 335 -28.34 8.38 8.42
C ALA A 335 -28.55 7.05 9.15
N HIS A 336 -27.83 6.79 10.24
CA HIS A 336 -27.88 5.52 10.97
C HIS A 336 -29.18 5.34 11.76
N CYS A 337 -29.93 6.41 12.02
CA CYS A 337 -31.30 6.32 12.54
C CYS A 337 -32.34 5.86 11.50
N ARG A 338 -31.99 5.76 10.21
CA ARG A 338 -32.95 5.54 9.11
C ARG A 338 -33.12 4.06 8.75
N PRO A 339 -34.31 3.62 8.28
CA PRO A 339 -34.56 2.22 7.92
C PRO A 339 -33.56 1.62 6.92
N SER A 340 -33.04 2.43 5.98
CA SER A 340 -32.02 1.98 5.03
C SER A 340 -30.68 1.58 5.66
N PHE A 341 -30.39 1.98 6.90
CA PHE A 341 -29.16 1.62 7.61
C PHE A 341 -29.41 0.58 8.72
N SER A 342 -30.65 0.13 8.93
CA SER A 342 -31.02 -0.82 10.00
C SER A 342 -30.38 -2.22 9.87
N ARG A 343 -29.76 -2.51 8.73
CA ARG A 343 -29.06 -3.77 8.40
C ARG A 343 -27.57 -3.58 8.13
N LEU A 344 -27.01 -2.44 8.54
CA LEU A 344 -25.58 -2.16 8.41
C LEU A 344 -24.79 -3.13 9.29
N ARG A 345 -23.81 -3.81 8.68
CA ARG A 345 -22.94 -4.81 9.31
C ARG A 345 -21.47 -4.43 9.24
N ASP A 346 -21.10 -3.73 8.16
CA ASP A 346 -19.71 -3.53 7.73
C ASP A 346 -19.47 -2.01 7.53
N LEU A 347 -19.10 -1.27 8.59
CA LEU A 347 -18.99 0.19 8.61
C LEU A 347 -17.53 0.66 8.61
N THR A 348 -17.21 1.64 7.74
CA THR A 348 -15.89 2.26 7.68
C THR A 348 -15.97 3.77 7.89
N PHE A 349 -15.12 4.28 8.78
CA PHE A 349 -14.81 5.70 8.92
C PHE A 349 -13.39 5.98 8.42
N LEU A 350 -13.22 7.05 7.65
CA LEU A 350 -11.99 7.43 6.98
C LEU A 350 -11.75 8.94 7.14
N ASN A 351 -10.51 9.35 7.39
CA ASN A 351 -10.11 10.76 7.50
C ASN A 351 -10.85 11.56 8.60
N LEU A 352 -11.31 10.92 9.68
CA LEU A 352 -11.96 11.60 10.81
C LEU A 352 -10.92 12.08 11.83
N SER A 353 -10.39 13.28 11.64
CA SER A 353 -9.55 13.97 12.61
C SER A 353 -10.08 15.38 12.85
N LEU A 354 -9.96 15.90 14.08
CA LEU A 354 -10.23 17.30 14.37
C LEU A 354 -8.98 18.16 14.07
N PRO A 355 -9.11 19.48 13.88
CA PRO A 355 -7.94 20.36 13.82
C PRO A 355 -7.19 20.36 15.17
N GLU A 356 -5.85 20.39 15.15
CA GLU A 356 -4.96 20.49 16.32
C GLU A 356 -5.35 21.57 17.37
N LYS A 357 -6.14 22.56 16.94
CA LYS A 357 -6.54 23.75 17.72
C LYS A 357 -8.06 23.91 17.73
N ALA A 358 -8.78 22.78 17.70
CA ALA A 358 -10.19 22.72 18.06
C ALA A 358 -10.38 23.21 19.50
N LYS A 359 -11.57 23.73 19.83
CA LYS A 359 -11.92 24.04 21.22
C LYS A 359 -12.47 22.78 21.88
N GLU A 360 -12.35 22.69 23.19
CA GLU A 360 -12.99 21.69 24.05
C GLU A 360 -14.46 21.44 23.67
N ALA A 361 -15.28 22.50 23.58
CA ALA A 361 -16.68 22.40 23.15
C ALA A 361 -16.90 21.95 21.68
N ASP A 362 -15.92 22.11 20.80
CA ASP A 362 -15.97 21.58 19.42
C ASP A 362 -15.62 20.07 19.40
N VAL A 363 -14.75 19.63 20.33
CA VAL A 363 -14.38 18.22 20.57
C VAL A 363 -15.54 17.46 21.22
N ASP A 364 -16.11 17.98 22.31
CA ASP A 364 -17.30 17.42 22.98
C ASP A 364 -18.46 17.22 22.01
N CYS A 365 -18.68 18.20 21.11
CA CYS A 365 -19.69 18.15 20.07
C CYS A 365 -19.44 17.01 19.07
N ALA A 366 -18.18 16.80 18.66
CA ALA A 366 -17.80 15.68 17.80
C ALA A 366 -17.95 14.32 18.53
N HIS A 367 -17.58 14.24 19.81
CA HIS A 367 -17.72 13.03 20.63
C HIS A 367 -19.20 12.67 20.85
N GLY A 368 -20.07 13.67 21.02
CA GLY A 368 -21.53 13.48 21.06
C GLY A 368 -22.09 12.88 19.77
N PHE A 369 -21.74 13.42 18.60
CA PHE A 369 -22.18 12.85 17.32
C PHE A 369 -21.54 11.48 17.01
N PHE A 370 -20.32 11.21 17.49
CA PHE A 370 -19.68 9.90 17.40
C PHE A 370 -20.45 8.83 18.17
N ALA A 371 -20.82 9.12 19.43
CA ALA A 371 -21.66 8.25 20.24
C ALA A 371 -23.04 8.01 19.59
N GLU A 372 -23.68 9.05 19.05
CA GLU A 372 -24.98 8.94 18.38
C GLU A 372 -24.89 8.09 17.10
N ALA A 373 -23.85 8.30 16.28
CA ALA A 373 -23.64 7.55 15.04
C ALA A 373 -23.39 6.05 15.25
N LEU A 374 -22.76 5.65 16.36
CA LEU A 374 -22.53 4.23 16.68
C LEU A 374 -23.68 3.60 17.49
N GLY A 375 -24.34 4.36 18.35
CA GLY A 375 -25.37 3.87 19.29
C GLY A 375 -26.68 3.36 18.65
N ARG A 376 -26.82 3.39 17.32
CA ARG A 376 -28.04 3.03 16.59
C ARG A 376 -27.89 1.86 15.60
N LEU A 377 -26.79 1.10 15.68
CA LEU A 377 -26.44 0.06 14.70
C LEU A 377 -26.49 -1.38 15.29
N PRO A 378 -27.67 -1.98 15.48
CA PRO A 378 -27.81 -3.26 16.19
C PRO A 378 -27.34 -4.50 15.42
N GLU A 379 -27.14 -4.41 14.10
CA GLU A 379 -26.58 -5.50 13.28
C GLU A 379 -25.06 -5.36 13.02
N LEU A 380 -24.40 -4.34 13.56
CA LEU A 380 -22.99 -4.05 13.27
C LEU A 380 -22.07 -5.19 13.77
N ARG A 381 -21.10 -5.57 12.92
CA ARG A 381 -20.16 -6.68 13.18
C ARG A 381 -18.72 -6.32 12.85
N SER A 382 -18.51 -5.57 11.77
CA SER A 382 -17.21 -5.08 11.34
C SER A 382 -17.19 -3.56 11.40
N LEU A 383 -16.17 -3.01 12.06
CA LEU A 383 -15.93 -1.58 12.17
C LEU A 383 -14.46 -1.28 11.82
N SER A 384 -14.24 -0.38 10.85
CA SER A 384 -12.91 -0.02 10.34
C SER A 384 -12.71 1.50 10.47
N PHE A 385 -11.64 1.91 11.16
CA PHE A 385 -11.20 3.29 11.27
C PHE A 385 -9.86 3.47 10.57
N ARG A 386 -9.78 4.42 9.65
CA ARG A 386 -8.58 4.65 8.83
C ARG A 386 -8.21 6.13 8.78
N ASN A 387 -6.97 6.48 9.14
CA ASN A 387 -6.50 7.86 9.17
C ASN A 387 -7.41 8.75 10.06
N CYS A 388 -7.69 8.29 11.28
CA CYS A 388 -8.70 8.90 12.17
C CYS A 388 -8.09 9.28 13.52
N GLY A 389 -7.95 10.57 13.80
CA GLY A 389 -7.58 11.15 15.10
C GLY A 389 -8.77 11.52 15.98
N ILE A 390 -9.94 10.91 15.74
CA ILE A 390 -11.11 10.97 16.62
C ILE A 390 -11.18 9.76 17.57
N LEU A 391 -10.14 8.93 17.62
CA LEU A 391 -10.05 7.76 18.50
C LEU A 391 -9.06 8.02 19.62
N ASP A 392 -9.61 8.21 20.82
CA ASP A 392 -8.93 8.57 22.05
C ASP A 392 -9.50 7.75 23.24
N GLU A 393 -9.06 8.06 24.45
CA GLU A 393 -9.55 7.42 25.68
C GLU A 393 -11.05 7.66 25.96
N VAL A 394 -11.65 8.71 25.39
CA VAL A 394 -13.06 9.08 25.60
C VAL A 394 -13.97 8.33 24.63
N THR A 395 -13.56 8.20 23.37
CA THR A 395 -14.34 7.64 22.26
C THR A 395 -14.17 6.12 22.08
N MET A 396 -13.01 5.55 22.41
CA MET A 396 -12.81 4.09 22.34
C MET A 396 -13.82 3.31 23.23
N PRO A 397 -14.16 3.75 24.46
CA PRO A 397 -15.25 3.16 25.24
C PRO A 397 -16.66 3.30 24.62
N MET A 398 -16.87 4.21 23.66
CA MET A 398 -18.16 4.40 22.99
C MET A 398 -18.41 3.37 21.87
N LEU A 399 -17.39 2.61 21.46
CA LEU A 399 -17.53 1.60 20.42
C LEU A 399 -18.50 0.46 20.82
N PRO A 400 -19.27 -0.11 19.87
CA PRO A 400 -20.19 -1.22 20.16
C PRO A 400 -19.47 -2.49 20.63
N ALA A 401 -19.85 -3.01 21.79
CA ALA A 401 -19.19 -4.17 22.40
C ALA A 401 -19.39 -5.50 21.62
N GLY A 402 -20.42 -5.60 20.77
CA GLY A 402 -20.78 -6.82 20.03
C GLY A 402 -20.05 -7.03 18.70
N LEU A 403 -18.94 -6.32 18.46
CA LEU A 403 -18.17 -6.45 17.23
C LEU A 403 -17.47 -7.82 17.12
N LEU A 404 -17.27 -8.26 15.88
CA LEU A 404 -16.55 -9.48 15.49
C LEU A 404 -15.23 -9.14 14.79
N ASP A 405 -15.19 -8.04 14.03
CA ASP A 405 -14.02 -7.56 13.30
C ASP A 405 -13.78 -6.07 13.62
N LEU A 406 -12.57 -5.73 14.06
CA LEU A 406 -12.14 -4.35 14.34
C LEU A 406 -10.81 -4.05 13.63
N GLU A 407 -10.80 -3.04 12.78
CA GLU A 407 -9.60 -2.56 12.10
C GLU A 407 -9.31 -1.10 12.50
N LEU A 408 -8.14 -0.83 13.09
CA LEU A 408 -7.67 0.51 13.43
C LEU A 408 -6.36 0.79 12.68
N THR A 409 -6.39 1.72 11.73
CA THR A 409 -5.29 1.95 10.78
C THR A 409 -4.88 3.42 10.71
N ASN A 410 -3.62 3.75 11.02
CA ASN A 410 -3.09 5.11 11.11
C ASN A 410 -3.99 6.01 11.97
N CYS A 411 -4.36 5.55 13.17
CA CYS A 411 -5.05 6.36 14.18
C CYS A 411 -3.98 6.94 15.11
N PRO A 412 -3.63 8.24 15.02
CA PRO A 412 -2.48 8.78 15.73
C PRO A 412 -2.71 8.88 17.24
N ASP A 413 -3.91 9.25 17.67
CA ASP A 413 -4.25 9.49 19.08
C ASP A 413 -4.65 8.21 19.86
N LEU A 414 -4.59 7.04 19.20
CA LEU A 414 -4.93 5.74 19.79
C LEU A 414 -3.80 5.23 20.71
N THR A 415 -4.09 5.12 22.01
CA THR A 415 -3.20 4.51 23.01
C THR A 415 -3.53 3.03 23.27
N SER A 416 -2.56 2.31 23.84
CA SER A 416 -2.73 0.92 24.29
C SER A 416 -3.79 0.79 25.40
N ASP A 417 -3.85 1.76 26.31
CA ASP A 417 -4.85 1.82 27.39
C ASP A 417 -6.27 2.14 26.86
N ALA A 418 -6.43 3.05 25.90
CA ALA A 418 -7.73 3.28 25.24
C ALA A 418 -8.26 2.00 24.57
N LEU A 419 -7.36 1.22 23.97
CA LEU A 419 -7.67 -0.08 23.39
C LEU A 419 -8.02 -1.13 24.46
N GLU A 420 -7.20 -1.32 25.50
CA GLU A 420 -7.46 -2.30 26.58
C GLU A 420 -8.80 -2.03 27.29
N ASN A 421 -9.12 -0.75 27.56
CA ASN A 421 -10.40 -0.34 28.12
C ASN A 421 -11.59 -0.74 27.22
N TYR A 422 -11.49 -0.62 25.89
CA TYR A 422 -12.50 -1.13 24.97
C TYR A 422 -12.56 -2.67 24.95
N LEU A 423 -11.40 -3.33 24.80
CA LEU A 423 -11.31 -4.79 24.68
C LEU A 423 -11.87 -5.51 25.91
N SER A 424 -11.86 -4.89 27.10
CA SER A 424 -12.52 -5.39 28.32
C SER A 424 -14.01 -5.72 28.14
N ARG A 425 -14.66 -5.11 27.15
CA ARG A 425 -16.07 -5.34 26.76
C ARG A 425 -16.20 -6.04 25.40
N GLY A 426 -15.14 -6.07 24.59
CA GLY A 426 -15.11 -6.62 23.23
C GLY A 426 -14.87 -8.13 23.17
N SER A 427 -15.42 -8.91 24.11
CA SER A 427 -15.11 -10.35 24.24
C SER A 427 -15.57 -11.22 23.06
N SER A 428 -16.47 -10.72 22.20
CA SER A 428 -16.91 -11.37 20.96
C SER A 428 -15.96 -11.19 19.77
N LEU A 429 -14.88 -10.42 19.93
CA LEU A 429 -14.00 -10.03 18.84
C LEU A 429 -13.18 -11.23 18.32
N ARG A 430 -13.28 -11.49 17.02
CA ARG A 430 -12.62 -12.57 16.28
C ARG A 430 -11.45 -12.09 15.44
N PHE A 431 -11.49 -10.85 14.98
CA PHE A 431 -10.42 -10.22 14.21
C PHE A 431 -10.08 -8.86 14.81
N LEU A 432 -8.83 -8.72 15.23
CA LEU A 432 -8.25 -7.44 15.63
C LEU A 432 -7.12 -7.10 14.66
N LYS A 433 -7.22 -5.94 14.02
CA LYS A 433 -6.22 -5.42 13.10
C LYS A 433 -5.74 -4.03 13.50
N LEU A 434 -4.42 -3.84 13.62
CA LEU A 434 -3.77 -2.63 14.13
C LEU A 434 -2.57 -2.22 13.25
N ASP A 435 -2.78 -1.35 12.26
CA ASP A 435 -1.73 -0.93 11.30
C ASP A 435 -1.32 0.53 11.53
N GLY A 436 -0.05 0.81 11.81
CA GLY A 436 0.53 2.16 11.74
C GLY A 436 0.08 3.13 12.84
N ASN A 437 -0.47 2.66 13.96
CA ASN A 437 -0.93 3.50 15.08
C ASN A 437 0.28 3.89 15.96
N GLN A 438 0.69 5.16 15.93
CA GLN A 438 2.02 5.60 16.38
C GLN A 438 2.18 5.74 17.90
N CYS A 439 1.09 6.01 18.63
CA CYS A 439 1.04 6.13 20.10
C CYS A 439 0.67 4.81 20.83
N MET A 440 0.68 3.68 20.11
CA MET A 440 0.14 2.41 20.61
C MET A 440 1.26 1.39 20.85
N ASP A 441 1.65 1.17 22.11
CA ASP A 441 2.48 0.05 22.53
C ASP A 441 1.68 -1.28 22.64
N PHE A 442 2.32 -2.36 23.07
CA PHE A 442 1.72 -3.70 23.23
C PHE A 442 1.33 -4.04 24.68
N GLY A 443 1.13 -3.07 25.57
CA GLY A 443 0.73 -3.30 26.96
C GLY A 443 -0.52 -4.17 27.11
N PHE A 444 -1.53 -3.95 26.26
CA PHE A 444 -2.76 -4.76 26.21
C PHE A 444 -2.50 -6.25 25.88
N MET A 445 -1.36 -6.60 25.27
CA MET A 445 -1.03 -7.99 24.92
C MET A 445 -0.82 -8.88 26.15
N ALA A 446 -0.42 -8.31 27.29
CA ALA A 446 -0.29 -9.04 28.56
C ALA A 446 -1.65 -9.59 29.01
N SER A 447 -2.73 -8.82 28.81
CA SER A 447 -4.11 -9.17 29.18
C SER A 447 -4.91 -9.89 28.09
N LEU A 448 -4.40 -9.96 26.85
CA LEU A 448 -5.17 -10.31 25.65
C LEU A 448 -5.98 -11.61 25.75
N GLN A 449 -5.46 -12.66 26.39
CA GLN A 449 -6.17 -13.93 26.58
C GLN A 449 -7.45 -13.78 27.41
N ALA A 450 -7.48 -12.85 28.36
CA ALA A 450 -8.64 -12.57 29.20
C ALA A 450 -9.62 -11.56 28.54
N LEU A 451 -9.09 -10.61 27.77
CA LEU A 451 -9.88 -9.59 27.07
C LEU A 451 -10.67 -10.18 25.88
N CYS A 452 -10.00 -10.96 25.02
CA CYS A 452 -10.56 -11.46 23.76
C CYS A 452 -10.35 -12.98 23.61
N PRO A 453 -11.05 -13.82 24.41
CA PRO A 453 -10.85 -15.27 24.41
C PRO A 453 -11.20 -15.97 23.08
N ASP A 454 -12.16 -15.41 22.33
CA ASP A 454 -12.64 -15.92 21.04
C ASP A 454 -11.84 -15.40 19.82
N LEU A 455 -10.70 -14.73 20.03
CA LEU A 455 -9.92 -14.11 18.96
C LEU A 455 -9.32 -15.16 18.01
N GLU A 456 -9.75 -15.14 16.74
CA GLU A 456 -9.29 -16.05 15.68
C GLU A 456 -8.08 -15.47 14.91
N ARG A 457 -8.00 -14.14 14.78
CA ARG A 457 -7.00 -13.45 13.95
C ARG A 457 -6.49 -12.19 14.64
N LEU A 458 -5.17 -12.11 14.81
CA LEU A 458 -4.46 -10.91 15.23
C LEU A 458 -3.48 -10.48 14.12
N GLU A 459 -3.70 -9.28 13.58
CA GLU A 459 -2.83 -8.66 12.57
C GLU A 459 -2.35 -7.29 13.07
N ILE A 460 -1.04 -7.07 13.14
CA ILE A 460 -0.44 -5.82 13.60
C ILE A 460 0.73 -5.44 12.68
N ASP A 461 0.82 -4.17 12.27
CA ASP A 461 1.98 -3.63 11.56
C ASP A 461 2.46 -2.30 12.18
N MET A 462 3.66 -2.28 12.76
CA MET A 462 4.27 -1.09 13.39
C MET A 462 5.06 -0.20 12.38
N LEU A 463 4.57 -0.12 11.15
CA LEU A 463 5.09 0.75 10.09
C LEU A 463 4.36 2.10 10.06
N TYR A 464 4.81 3.04 10.88
CA TYR A 464 4.26 4.40 10.94
C TYR A 464 4.46 5.17 9.63
N ILE A 465 3.37 5.78 9.15
CA ILE A 465 3.33 6.60 7.95
C ILE A 465 3.34 8.08 8.35
N ASP A 466 4.54 8.66 8.46
CA ASP A 466 4.68 10.11 8.40
C ASP A 466 4.40 10.57 6.96
N PRO A 467 3.37 11.40 6.71
CA PRO A 467 3.13 12.05 5.43
C PRO A 467 4.02 13.26 5.20
N THR A 468 4.63 13.83 6.25
CA THR A 468 5.44 15.06 6.21
C THR A 468 6.87 14.78 5.72
N SER A 469 7.63 15.86 5.52
CA SER A 469 9.05 15.77 5.15
C SER A 469 9.98 15.51 6.35
N PHE A 470 9.48 15.59 7.58
CA PHE A 470 10.31 15.57 8.79
C PHE A 470 10.79 14.16 9.17
N ARG A 471 10.17 13.11 8.61
CA ARG A 471 10.47 11.70 8.86
C ARG A 471 10.15 11.26 10.29
N ASP A 472 9.14 11.85 10.91
CA ASP A 472 8.67 11.50 12.25
C ASP A 472 7.92 10.16 12.23
N ARG A 473 8.71 9.10 12.08
CA ARG A 473 8.28 7.69 12.03
C ARG A 473 8.84 6.92 13.21
N GLU A 474 9.17 7.62 14.28
CA GLU A 474 9.55 7.03 15.54
C GLU A 474 8.27 6.73 16.34
N PRO A 475 8.19 5.60 17.06
CA PRO A 475 7.09 5.33 17.97
C PRO A 475 6.99 6.43 19.04
N LEU A 476 5.77 6.83 19.39
CA LEU A 476 5.51 7.84 20.43
C LEU A 476 5.30 7.17 21.81
N TYR A 477 6.10 6.14 22.08
CA TYR A 477 6.16 5.37 23.32
C TYR A 477 7.62 4.92 23.55
N ASP A 478 8.02 4.63 24.80
CA ASP A 478 9.43 4.32 25.15
C ASP A 478 9.80 2.82 24.99
N GLU A 479 8.86 1.95 25.37
CA GLU A 479 9.03 0.50 25.45
C GLU A 479 7.86 -0.20 24.75
N LEU A 480 8.13 -1.30 24.01
CA LEU A 480 7.06 -1.99 23.29
C LEU A 480 6.17 -2.84 24.20
N LEU A 481 6.70 -3.42 25.28
CA LEU A 481 5.98 -4.36 26.16
C LEU A 481 5.97 -3.88 27.63
N PRO A 482 5.43 -2.69 27.95
CA PRO A 482 5.50 -2.09 29.30
C PRO A 482 4.72 -2.87 30.38
N ARG A 483 3.89 -3.86 29.97
CA ARG A 483 3.17 -4.78 30.87
C ARG A 483 3.74 -6.21 30.86
N GLY A 484 4.93 -6.39 30.27
CA GLY A 484 5.62 -7.68 30.16
C GLY A 484 5.09 -8.57 29.04
N ARG A 485 5.40 -9.87 29.14
CA ARG A 485 5.12 -10.88 28.10
C ARG A 485 3.63 -11.05 27.75
N PRO A 486 3.26 -11.29 26.48
CA PRO A 486 1.88 -11.53 26.07
C PRO A 486 1.21 -12.77 26.67
N THR A 487 -0.12 -12.77 26.67
CA THR A 487 -0.97 -13.96 26.80
C THR A 487 -1.75 -14.22 25.51
N TRP A 488 -2.02 -15.49 25.17
CA TRP A 488 -2.51 -15.88 23.85
C TRP A 488 -3.87 -16.60 23.91
N PRO A 489 -4.94 -16.03 23.33
CA PRO A 489 -6.23 -16.72 23.15
C PRO A 489 -6.10 -18.08 22.44
N SER A 490 -6.79 -19.11 22.93
CA SER A 490 -6.72 -20.48 22.42
C SER A 490 -7.35 -20.68 21.04
N HIS A 491 -8.22 -19.74 20.63
CA HIS A 491 -8.90 -19.75 19.34
C HIS A 491 -8.06 -19.16 18.18
N LEU A 492 -6.85 -18.66 18.44
CA LEU A 492 -6.01 -18.04 17.41
C LEU A 492 -5.65 -19.01 16.27
N VAL A 493 -6.04 -18.61 15.06
CA VAL A 493 -5.75 -19.23 13.75
C VAL A 493 -4.62 -18.49 13.05
N THR A 494 -4.57 -17.16 13.17
CA THR A 494 -3.52 -16.30 12.59
C THR A 494 -2.94 -15.36 13.64
N ILE A 495 -1.62 -15.35 13.76
CA ILE A 495 -0.84 -14.28 14.38
C ILE A 495 0.09 -13.72 13.31
N SER A 496 -0.05 -12.43 13.00
CA SER A 496 0.85 -11.70 12.09
C SER A 496 1.23 -10.37 12.69
N ILE A 497 2.46 -10.24 13.20
CA ILE A 497 2.95 -9.04 13.89
C ILE A 497 4.23 -8.58 13.18
N GLU A 498 4.14 -7.47 12.46
CA GLU A 498 5.18 -6.94 11.58
C GLU A 498 5.80 -5.61 12.05
N ASN A 499 7.04 -5.39 11.59
CA ASN A 499 7.81 -4.16 11.75
C ASN A 499 8.03 -3.69 13.21
N MET A 500 7.93 -4.59 14.20
CA MET A 500 8.17 -4.28 15.62
C MET A 500 9.51 -3.56 15.83
N ARG A 501 9.49 -2.50 16.66
CA ARG A 501 10.65 -1.67 17.04
C ARG A 501 10.71 -1.50 18.55
N GLN A 502 11.80 -0.94 19.07
CA GLN A 502 12.12 -0.77 20.50
C GLN A 502 12.14 -2.04 21.37
N LEU A 503 11.68 -3.19 20.86
CA LEU A 503 11.82 -4.50 21.48
C LEU A 503 13.30 -4.82 21.75
N THR A 504 13.69 -5.00 23.01
CA THR A 504 15.07 -5.42 23.35
C THR A 504 15.29 -6.90 22.99
N GLN A 505 16.51 -7.40 23.14
CA GLN A 505 16.76 -8.83 22.96
C GLN A 505 16.09 -9.68 24.05
N GLU A 506 15.93 -9.15 25.27
CA GLU A 506 15.38 -9.87 26.42
C GLU A 506 13.85 -9.97 26.31
N ASP A 507 13.18 -8.85 26.03
CA ASP A 507 11.73 -8.83 25.72
C ASP A 507 11.38 -9.76 24.54
N ALA A 508 12.26 -9.84 23.53
CA ALA A 508 12.08 -10.72 22.39
C ALA A 508 12.23 -12.20 22.76
N GLU A 509 13.08 -12.55 23.73
CA GLU A 509 13.15 -13.93 24.28
C GLU A 509 11.87 -14.25 25.05
N GLU A 510 11.36 -13.33 25.88
CA GLU A 510 10.12 -13.52 26.65
C GLU A 510 8.87 -13.61 25.74
N PHE A 511 8.77 -12.73 24.74
CA PHE A 511 7.70 -12.73 23.75
C PHE A 511 7.66 -14.05 23.00
N LEU A 512 8.80 -14.54 22.51
CA LEU A 512 8.87 -15.82 21.80
C LEU A 512 8.77 -17.04 22.73
N ALA A 513 9.15 -16.92 24.00
CA ALA A 513 8.88 -17.94 25.02
C ALA A 513 7.37 -18.08 25.25
N SER A 514 6.64 -16.96 25.45
CA SER A 514 5.19 -16.98 25.74
C SER A 514 4.38 -17.74 24.68
N LEU A 515 4.75 -17.64 23.39
CA LEU A 515 4.17 -18.42 22.30
C LEU A 515 4.46 -19.91 22.45
N VAL A 516 5.71 -20.30 22.69
CA VAL A 516 6.11 -21.71 22.82
C VAL A 516 5.50 -22.35 24.07
N ASP A 517 5.45 -21.63 25.19
CA ASP A 517 4.80 -22.07 26.43
C ASP A 517 3.28 -22.27 26.21
N SER A 518 2.67 -21.44 25.36
CA SER A 518 1.24 -21.52 25.00
C SER A 518 0.92 -22.57 23.91
N SER A 519 1.93 -23.24 23.34
CA SER A 519 1.77 -24.08 22.14
C SER A 519 0.80 -25.26 22.29
N GLU A 520 0.65 -25.82 23.51
CA GLU A 520 -0.34 -26.88 23.77
C GLU A 520 -1.77 -26.37 23.55
N HIS A 521 -2.07 -25.14 23.99
CA HIS A 521 -3.37 -24.47 23.91
C HIS A 521 -3.67 -23.87 22.53
N LEU A 522 -2.65 -23.45 21.78
CA LEU A 522 -2.76 -22.90 20.43
C LEU A 522 -3.02 -23.99 19.37
N ALA A 523 -4.15 -24.69 19.52
CA ALA A 523 -4.51 -25.86 18.71
C ALA A 523 -5.01 -25.54 17.30
N GLN A 524 -5.45 -24.29 17.07
CA GLN A 524 -6.07 -23.86 15.81
C GLN A 524 -5.11 -23.05 14.92
N LEU A 525 -3.92 -22.71 15.42
CA LEU A 525 -2.95 -21.84 14.75
C LEU A 525 -2.47 -22.44 13.42
N ARG A 526 -2.69 -21.71 12.33
CA ARG A 526 -2.27 -22.05 10.96
C ARG A 526 -1.18 -21.14 10.42
N ARG A 527 -1.14 -19.89 10.88
CA ARG A 527 -0.20 -18.86 10.41
C ARG A 527 0.45 -18.16 11.59
N LEU A 528 1.77 -18.25 11.67
CA LEU A 528 2.62 -17.48 12.56
C LEU A 528 3.61 -16.66 11.73
N ASN A 529 3.46 -15.33 11.75
CA ASN A 529 4.32 -14.39 11.04
C ASN A 529 4.83 -13.33 12.02
N ILE A 530 6.14 -13.27 12.25
CA ILE A 530 6.77 -12.40 13.23
C ILE A 530 7.93 -11.67 12.57
N LYS A 531 7.95 -10.34 12.63
CA LYS A 531 9.01 -9.52 12.01
C LYS A 531 9.38 -8.33 12.91
N ALA A 532 10.65 -8.27 13.29
CA ALA A 532 11.15 -7.35 14.32
C ALA A 532 12.52 -6.75 14.00
N ILE A 533 12.78 -5.56 14.55
CA ILE A 533 14.08 -4.92 14.63
C ILE A 533 14.44 -4.84 16.12
N LEU A 534 15.40 -5.67 16.56
CA LEU A 534 15.83 -5.67 17.97
C LEU A 534 16.62 -4.40 18.30
N LYS A 535 16.17 -3.65 19.31
CA LYS A 535 16.86 -2.50 19.91
C LYS A 535 18.24 -2.95 20.40
N ASP A 536 19.27 -2.13 20.16
CA ASP A 536 20.68 -2.24 20.62
C ASP A 536 21.46 -3.53 20.29
N ALA A 537 20.81 -4.59 19.80
CA ALA A 537 21.46 -5.84 19.40
C ALA A 537 22.25 -5.71 18.09
N SER A 538 23.48 -6.23 18.06
CA SER A 538 24.32 -6.23 16.84
C SER A 538 23.72 -7.10 15.73
N TRP A 539 24.05 -6.83 14.47
CA TRP A 539 23.60 -7.66 13.33
C TRP A 539 24.02 -9.14 13.47
N ARG A 540 25.13 -9.44 14.16
CA ARG A 540 25.57 -10.82 14.42
C ARG A 540 24.67 -11.50 15.43
N ASP A 541 24.23 -10.77 16.44
CA ASP A 541 23.43 -11.31 17.53
C ASP A 541 21.96 -11.42 17.12
N ARG A 542 21.44 -10.46 16.34
CA ARG A 542 20.18 -10.60 15.58
C ARG A 542 20.17 -11.86 14.70
N ALA A 543 21.27 -12.16 13.99
CA ALA A 543 21.39 -13.35 13.17
C ALA A 543 21.43 -14.66 13.99
N LYS A 544 22.19 -14.71 15.10
CA LYS A 544 22.19 -15.84 16.06
C LYS A 544 20.80 -16.06 16.66
N PHE A 545 20.15 -14.97 17.10
CA PHE A 545 18.82 -14.96 17.69
C PHE A 545 17.80 -15.57 16.73
N ARG A 546 17.77 -15.09 15.47
CA ARG A 546 16.92 -15.66 14.43
C ARG A 546 17.19 -17.16 14.23
N GLN A 547 18.45 -17.58 14.19
CA GLN A 547 18.79 -19.00 14.02
C GLN A 547 18.34 -19.87 15.21
N LYS A 548 18.52 -19.38 16.45
CA LYS A 548 18.04 -20.02 17.69
C LYS A 548 16.51 -20.16 17.69
N TRP A 549 15.81 -19.06 17.43
CA TRP A 549 14.37 -18.99 17.61
C TRP A 549 13.55 -19.48 16.42
N LEU A 550 13.99 -19.29 15.17
CA LEU A 550 13.29 -19.85 14.01
C LEU A 550 13.23 -21.38 14.11
N ALA A 551 14.37 -22.04 14.37
CA ALA A 551 14.41 -23.49 14.55
C ALA A 551 13.54 -23.96 15.74
N LYS A 552 13.48 -23.19 16.84
CA LYS A 552 12.59 -23.48 17.97
C LYS A 552 11.11 -23.36 17.58
N LEU A 553 10.72 -22.28 16.90
CA LEU A 553 9.34 -22.08 16.41
C LEU A 553 8.94 -23.10 15.34
N GLU A 554 9.83 -23.47 14.43
CA GLU A 554 9.59 -24.51 13.43
C GLU A 554 9.34 -25.87 14.10
N ASN A 555 10.20 -26.28 15.05
CA ASN A 555 10.03 -27.53 15.80
C ASN A 555 8.75 -27.57 16.68
N VAL A 556 8.26 -26.41 17.14
CA VAL A 556 7.06 -26.28 17.97
C VAL A 556 5.79 -26.22 17.12
N PHE A 557 5.79 -25.43 16.04
CA PHE A 557 4.58 -25.03 15.34
C PHE A 557 4.48 -25.54 13.90
N LEU A 558 5.58 -25.75 13.16
CA LEU A 558 5.49 -26.04 11.73
C LEU A 558 4.91 -27.45 11.50
N ASN A 559 3.86 -27.55 10.67
CA ASN A 559 3.27 -28.82 10.30
C ASN A 559 4.21 -29.61 9.39
N THR A 560 4.98 -30.53 9.98
CA THR A 560 5.94 -31.41 9.30
C THR A 560 5.30 -32.65 8.65
N GLN A 561 3.98 -32.82 8.73
CA GLN A 561 3.29 -33.91 8.05
C GLN A 561 3.18 -33.60 6.56
N GLU A 562 3.64 -34.52 5.69
CA GLU A 562 3.24 -34.49 4.28
C GLU A 562 1.71 -34.45 4.18
N PRO A 563 1.11 -33.63 3.29
CA PRO A 563 -0.33 -33.42 3.23
C PRO A 563 -1.05 -34.75 3.02
N SER A 564 -1.72 -35.22 4.08
CA SER A 564 -2.12 -36.63 4.18
C SER A 564 -3.05 -37.02 3.03
N ASN A 565 -2.63 -38.02 2.25
CA ASN A 565 -3.37 -38.46 1.06
C ASN A 565 -4.54 -39.37 1.45
N ILE A 566 -5.63 -38.77 1.97
CA ILE A 566 -6.86 -39.47 2.42
C ILE A 566 -7.72 -39.97 1.23
N VAL A 567 -7.10 -40.55 0.20
CA VAL A 567 -7.76 -41.36 -0.86
C VAL A 567 -6.88 -42.56 -1.25
N SER A 568 -6.46 -43.38 -0.27
CA SER A 568 -5.80 -44.67 -0.56
C SER A 568 -6.17 -45.76 0.46
N LYS A 569 -7.48 -46.03 0.62
CA LYS A 569 -8.02 -47.18 1.37
C LYS A 569 -9.10 -47.94 0.59
N PHE A 570 -8.88 -48.19 -0.70
CA PHE A 570 -9.61 -49.23 -1.44
C PHE A 570 -8.69 -50.39 -1.80
N SER A 571 -8.62 -51.37 -0.90
CA SER A 571 -8.01 -52.67 -1.18
C SER A 571 -8.89 -53.48 -2.14
N LYS A 572 -8.32 -53.97 -3.24
CA LYS A 572 -8.79 -55.20 -3.91
C LYS A 572 -7.71 -55.84 -4.80
N ARG A 573 -7.09 -56.88 -4.22
CA ARG A 573 -6.52 -58.10 -4.85
C ARG A 573 -5.46 -57.96 -5.96
N ARG A 574 -4.27 -58.50 -5.66
CA ARG A 574 -3.28 -59.00 -6.64
C ARG A 574 -3.84 -60.15 -7.50
N PRO A 575 -3.32 -60.35 -8.71
CA PRO A 575 -2.82 -61.65 -9.17
C PRO A 575 -1.27 -61.72 -9.13
N SER A 576 -0.71 -62.90 -9.38
CA SER A 576 0.66 -63.27 -8.98
C SER A 576 1.68 -63.41 -10.11
N ALA A 577 2.96 -63.31 -9.71
CA ALA A 577 4.15 -63.87 -10.37
C ALA A 577 4.59 -63.31 -11.74
N SER A 578 5.78 -62.71 -11.74
CA SER A 578 6.94 -63.38 -12.36
C SER A 578 8.24 -62.97 -11.66
N GLN A 579 9.19 -63.88 -11.59
CA GLN A 579 10.43 -63.78 -10.83
C GLN A 579 11.63 -63.69 -11.79
N ARG A 580 12.45 -62.65 -11.69
CA ARG A 580 13.86 -62.72 -12.09
C ARG A 580 14.72 -61.64 -11.43
N GLN A 581 15.90 -62.06 -11.00
CA GLN A 581 16.93 -61.21 -10.41
C GLN A 581 17.88 -60.69 -11.50
N SER A 582 18.36 -59.46 -11.34
CA SER A 582 19.76 -59.14 -11.63
C SER A 582 20.17 -57.88 -10.87
N THR A 583 21.43 -57.80 -10.47
CA THR A 583 22.00 -56.72 -9.66
C THR A 583 22.95 -55.88 -10.48
N ARG A 584 23.05 -54.57 -10.15
CA ARG A 584 24.29 -53.82 -9.83
C ARG A 584 24.16 -52.32 -10.11
N ILE A 585 24.74 -51.51 -9.20
CA ILE A 585 25.36 -50.18 -9.43
C ILE A 585 24.39 -49.06 -9.91
N ALA A 586 24.28 -47.89 -9.25
CA ALA A 586 24.82 -47.46 -7.96
C ALA A 586 23.95 -46.33 -7.37
N ASN A 587 23.95 -46.20 -6.04
CA ASN A 587 23.52 -45.00 -5.33
C ASN A 587 24.52 -44.73 -4.21
N GLY A 588 25.54 -43.93 -4.50
CA GLY A 588 26.47 -43.42 -3.50
C GLY A 588 25.97 -42.11 -2.90
N HIS A 589 26.49 -41.77 -1.72
CA HIS A 589 26.51 -40.41 -1.18
C HIS A 589 25.23 -39.81 -0.55
N LEU A 590 24.46 -40.60 0.22
CA LEU A 590 23.59 -40.06 1.28
C LEU A 590 23.59 -40.90 2.59
N LYS A 591 24.78 -41.19 3.13
CA LYS A 591 24.94 -41.74 4.50
C LYS A 591 26.13 -41.12 5.26
N LYS A 592 25.93 -39.88 5.68
CA LYS A 592 26.67 -39.16 6.74
C LYS A 592 25.72 -37.98 7.08
N LEU A 593 25.01 -37.97 8.20
CA LEU A 593 25.40 -38.30 9.58
C LEU A 593 24.39 -39.29 10.23
N SER A 594 24.87 -40.42 10.76
CA SER A 594 24.11 -41.33 11.66
C SER A 594 25.05 -42.42 12.19
N LEU A 595 25.93 -42.06 13.13
CA LEU A 595 26.60 -42.93 14.10
C LEU A 595 27.49 -42.05 14.98
N GLY A 596 27.31 -42.17 16.29
CA GLY A 596 27.85 -41.25 17.31
C GLY A 596 27.12 -41.48 18.64
N ASP A 597 26.79 -42.74 18.90
CA ASP A 597 26.21 -43.19 20.16
C ASP A 597 27.37 -43.57 21.09
N ASN A 598 27.36 -43.00 22.28
CA ASN A 598 28.16 -43.42 23.43
C ASN A 598 27.32 -43.00 24.65
N THR A 599 26.79 -44.00 25.35
CA THR A 599 25.98 -43.83 26.54
C THR A 599 26.79 -43.23 27.67
N ASP A 600 26.27 -42.18 28.30
CA ASP A 600 26.55 -41.85 29.69
C ASP A 600 25.28 -41.33 30.38
N GLU A 601 25.20 -41.49 31.69
CA GLU A 601 23.94 -41.56 32.44
C GLU A 601 23.43 -40.18 32.91
N SER A 602 22.24 -39.76 32.44
CA SER A 602 21.53 -38.63 33.05
C SER A 602 20.03 -38.63 32.71
N ASP A 603 19.19 -38.61 33.74
CA ASP A 603 17.73 -38.59 33.62
C ASP A 603 17.23 -37.18 33.23
N ALA A 604 17.07 -36.97 31.92
CA ALA A 604 16.47 -35.75 31.37
C ALA A 604 15.19 -36.13 30.59
N PRO A 605 14.02 -35.55 30.91
CA PRO A 605 12.78 -35.93 30.25
C PRO A 605 12.85 -35.58 28.76
N ALA A 606 12.63 -36.59 27.91
CA ALA A 606 12.64 -36.41 26.46
C ALA A 606 11.65 -35.29 26.06
N PRO A 607 12.03 -34.39 25.13
CA PRO A 607 11.15 -33.28 24.75
C PRO A 607 9.83 -33.83 24.23
N LYS A 608 8.72 -33.43 24.86
CA LYS A 608 7.36 -33.74 24.40
C LYS A 608 7.29 -33.54 22.88
N SER A 609 6.77 -34.50 22.14
CA SER A 609 6.60 -34.36 20.69
C SER A 609 5.47 -33.34 20.40
N ILE A 610 5.84 -32.06 20.27
CA ILE A 610 4.90 -30.97 20.04
C ILE A 610 4.24 -31.16 18.67
N GLN A 611 2.94 -30.91 18.61
CA GLN A 611 2.16 -31.08 17.40
C GLN A 611 2.36 -29.89 16.47
N GLY A 612 3.13 -30.08 15.40
CA GLY A 612 3.14 -29.16 14.26
C GLY A 612 1.72 -28.93 13.72
N ARG A 613 1.29 -27.66 13.70
CA ARG A 613 -0.10 -27.22 13.44
C ARG A 613 -0.18 -26.12 12.37
N CYS A 614 0.86 -25.29 12.26
CA CYS A 614 0.95 -24.17 11.32
C CYS A 614 1.36 -24.63 9.91
N ASP A 615 0.63 -24.15 8.90
CA ASP A 615 1.00 -24.28 7.49
C ASP A 615 2.08 -23.24 7.09
N VAL A 616 2.19 -22.15 7.87
CA VAL A 616 3.21 -21.09 7.71
C VAL A 616 3.77 -20.71 9.07
N VAL A 617 5.09 -20.82 9.22
CA VAL A 617 5.89 -20.23 10.31
C VAL A 617 6.95 -19.32 9.67
N ASN A 618 7.03 -18.06 10.10
CA ASN A 618 7.99 -17.08 9.59
C ASN A 618 8.53 -16.20 10.73
N LEU A 619 9.86 -16.10 10.87
CA LEU A 619 10.54 -15.22 11.82
C LEU A 619 11.61 -14.38 11.10
N VAL A 620 11.30 -13.10 10.89
CA VAL A 620 12.19 -12.14 10.23
C VAL A 620 12.73 -11.14 11.25
N ILE A 621 13.86 -11.48 11.87
CA ILE A 621 14.69 -10.46 12.53
C ILE A 621 15.46 -9.70 11.45
N SER A 622 15.44 -8.37 11.53
CA SER A 622 16.06 -7.48 10.55
C SER A 622 17.59 -7.57 10.56
N ASP A 623 18.17 -8.07 9.47
CA ASP A 623 19.61 -8.03 9.18
C ASP A 623 20.10 -6.63 8.75
N GLN A 624 19.31 -5.58 8.95
CA GLN A 624 19.80 -4.20 8.82
C GLN A 624 21.04 -4.05 9.71
N ARG A 625 22.20 -3.89 9.07
CA ARG A 625 23.38 -3.30 9.70
C ARG A 625 22.95 -1.94 10.27
N PRO A 626 23.58 -1.46 11.35
CA PRO A 626 23.58 -0.03 11.62
C PRO A 626 23.92 0.69 10.31
N ALA A 627 23.08 1.66 9.92
CA ALA A 627 23.47 2.56 8.86
C ALA A 627 24.78 3.25 9.28
N GLU A 628 25.62 3.61 8.32
CA GLU A 628 26.78 4.45 8.60
C GLU A 628 26.29 5.71 9.35
N THR A 629 27.06 6.12 10.38
CA THR A 629 26.66 7.05 11.44
C THR A 629 25.68 8.10 10.94
N GLN A 630 24.47 8.14 11.50
CA GLN A 630 23.40 9.00 11.01
C GLN A 630 23.64 10.44 11.48
N TYR A 631 24.59 11.11 10.82
CA TYR A 631 25.05 12.45 11.12
C TYR A 631 23.88 13.44 11.17
N HIS A 632 23.72 14.13 12.29
CA HIS A 632 22.85 15.29 12.43
C HIS A 632 23.53 16.54 11.85
N GLU A 633 22.75 17.61 11.65
CA GLU A 633 23.26 18.92 11.26
C GLU A 633 24.40 19.41 12.19
N ASN A 634 24.28 19.12 13.49
CA ASN A 634 25.29 19.41 14.51
C ASN A 634 26.64 18.71 14.28
N ASP A 635 26.66 17.54 13.62
CA ASP A 635 27.90 16.79 13.33
C ASP A 635 28.64 17.34 12.09
N PHE A 636 28.05 18.32 11.39
CA PHE A 636 28.66 19.02 10.25
C PHE A 636 29.03 20.48 10.57
N LEU A 637 28.83 20.93 11.81
CA LEU A 637 29.25 22.26 12.26
C LEU A 637 30.74 22.28 12.63
N ASP A 638 31.59 21.92 11.66
CA ASP A 638 33.02 22.22 11.71
C ASP A 638 33.18 23.76 11.82
N SER A 639 33.68 24.23 12.95
CA SER A 639 33.91 25.65 13.19
C SER A 639 35.15 26.12 12.42
N GLU A 640 34.98 26.44 11.13
CA GLU A 640 36.06 26.96 10.28
C GLU A 640 36.68 28.23 10.91
N PRO A 641 38.00 28.25 11.19
CA PRO A 641 38.69 29.48 11.57
C PRO A 641 38.78 30.39 10.35
N GLY A 642 38.21 31.59 10.43
CA GLY A 642 38.36 32.59 9.37
C GLY A 642 39.80 33.07 9.26
N ASP A 643 40.37 32.97 8.06
CA ASP A 643 41.65 33.56 7.66
C ASP A 643 41.51 34.09 6.22
N ASP A 644 41.68 35.40 6.05
CA ASP A 644 41.39 36.14 4.82
C ASP A 644 42.64 36.37 3.95
N GLY A 645 42.50 36.19 2.62
CA GLY A 645 43.66 36.22 1.71
C GLY A 645 43.33 36.65 0.27
N GLU A 646 43.79 37.85 -0.10
CA GLU A 646 43.64 38.46 -1.43
C GLU A 646 43.97 37.53 -2.61
N TRP A 647 43.12 37.52 -3.65
CA TRP A 647 43.54 37.21 -5.02
C TRP A 647 43.02 38.24 -6.02
N ARG A 648 43.96 38.84 -6.78
CA ARG A 648 43.69 39.92 -7.74
C ARG A 648 43.72 39.40 -9.18
N GLU A 649 42.92 40.01 -10.04
CA GLU A 649 42.86 39.69 -11.47
C GLU A 649 44.20 39.90 -12.21
N ARG A 650 44.44 39.08 -13.23
CA ARG A 650 45.17 39.53 -14.43
C ARG A 650 44.78 38.75 -15.69
N ASN A 651 44.22 39.48 -16.66
CA ASN A 651 43.89 39.01 -18.02
C ASN A 651 45.06 38.35 -18.75
N SER A 652 44.78 37.33 -19.58
CA SER A 652 45.62 36.88 -20.72
C SER A 652 44.85 36.00 -21.74
N GLN A 653 44.02 36.65 -22.57
CA GLN A 653 43.89 36.41 -24.03
C GLN A 653 43.70 34.98 -24.63
N HIS A 654 42.51 34.79 -25.22
CA HIS A 654 42.27 34.50 -26.66
C HIS A 654 42.28 33.04 -27.18
N LEU A 655 41.47 32.81 -28.24
CA LEU A 655 41.25 31.57 -29.03
C LEU A 655 40.48 30.43 -28.33
N SER A 656 39.56 29.69 -28.97
CA SER A 656 38.84 29.90 -30.26
C SER A 656 37.61 28.96 -30.34
N ASN A 657 36.69 29.23 -31.28
CA ASN A 657 35.50 28.39 -31.58
C ASN A 657 35.82 26.88 -31.75
N ASP A 658 34.91 26.00 -31.33
CA ASP A 658 33.96 25.32 -32.23
C ASP A 658 33.06 24.29 -31.51
N TYR A 659 31.86 24.03 -32.08
CA TYR A 659 30.88 22.96 -31.76
C TYR A 659 30.14 23.01 -30.40
N ALA A 660 28.91 22.50 -30.27
CA ALA A 660 27.79 22.36 -31.22
C ALA A 660 26.51 21.92 -30.48
N TRP A 661 25.39 22.60 -30.72
CA TRP A 661 24.02 22.11 -30.55
C TRP A 661 23.15 22.72 -31.67
#